data_AF-A0A838TCV6-F1
#
_entry.id   AF-A0A838TCV6-F1
#
_cell.length_a   1.000
_cell.length_b   1.000
_cell.length_c   1.000
_cell.angle_alpha   90.00
_cell.angle_beta   90.00
_cell.angle_gamma   90.00
#
_symmetry.space_group_name_H-M   'P 1'
#
loop_
_entity.id
_entity.type
_entity.pdbx_description
1 polymer ?
#
loop_
_entity_poly.entity_id
_entity_poly.type
_entity_poly.pdbx_seq_one_letter_code
_entity_poly.pdbx_strand_id
1 'polypeptide(L)'
;SERTESSFSSSKWKANLKTQSVEVDGFYRHMSDLGLRYGDEFRPIRELAAGSGKSTGRVTLSDAIAPRADEYALHPVIFDGALQVFSAGAATVEGRQARMKLPVRFGRILYLGSPGAATRVRAKVQEFADDFIEGDIAIYDNSGKPCVLVDGFRAISLAGAGRATTPGGTRDVTYHVAWERTPNDFAKAAIPPLPLEQLQAIAQEAIDRVIETRGHSELEQALYAMDDLAAAQLARGLRDMGASPKTTFDADSLRVAAPMRPAFERLAAGLVRHGLLRATKKGWQPTARFAKAADSAGQTLRNYIETHPGHLPEALLCEGNCSELGAILQGEKDAVQVLFSGIGAELLDHFYGDGLFTSHWIAGIAAAISSAARRLPKGRGLRILEVGAGTGGLASQVLPLLERGLHSYIFSDVSAAFFSGAGQKLASFPEVEFKIFDLEKPGTDQELEAGSFDYIIGTNVIHAVRDVRDALRNLHGLLAPGGSLLFMDTATPQLWTETVFGLTSGWWRLTDRDLRPEQPLLNRAQWESALRESGFSETASLPGLIGPTGGEGQIGLLARKANEKTSSAAEPETKKLEEKSWLIFADNSELSEALVRQVRASGARCRVAWVGKSFEFDGQDAFNLRPGTFEDWQKLVELCAETAPERVVYLWNLEEQVGESDSLDALLHFTNALEAARPAGKLRLDLVTRNAQSVGNESAPSAVEQAPAIGLMRVILNEYSNLAWRSIDLPAEASAEDSATLWRELLRKDSEREIALRGDARYVRRLDRGRPTREQWLDADLPLRLESRERGHLDTLRFAPFELPKCEPGQVLIDVKAAGMNFRDVLKALALYPGDASDARIFGDEVGGVVREVGAGVTHVAPGDRVFGLAVFGLSTQTIARGGDVLRIPGNLTFEEAATLPVVFMTSWHALQNVARLRRGERILVHAGAGGVGMAAIQIAQYLGAEVI
;
A
#
# COMPACT_ATOMS: atom_id res chain seq x y z
N SER A 1 -31.56 13.55 -41.71
CA SER A 1 -31.82 15.00 -41.72
C SER A 1 -31.76 15.49 -40.28
N GLU A 2 -30.57 15.79 -39.79
CA GLU A 2 -30.36 16.16 -38.40
C GLU A 2 -30.75 17.62 -38.15
N ARG A 3 -31.54 17.82 -37.09
CA ARG A 3 -32.09 19.10 -36.65
C ARG A 3 -30.97 20.10 -36.31
N THR A 4 -30.68 21.01 -37.24
CA THR A 4 -29.91 22.25 -37.04
C THR A 4 -30.74 23.38 -36.40
N GLU A 5 -31.81 23.06 -35.67
CA GLU A 5 -32.63 24.04 -34.95
C GLU A 5 -32.10 24.28 -33.52
N SER A 6 -30.82 24.62 -33.38
CA SER A 6 -30.36 25.30 -32.18
C SER A 6 -30.30 26.79 -32.48
N SER A 7 -31.06 27.61 -31.75
CA SER A 7 -30.98 29.08 -31.84
C SER A 7 -29.54 29.60 -31.65
N PHE A 8 -28.66 28.79 -31.06
CA PHE A 8 -27.24 29.07 -30.92
C PHE A 8 -26.47 29.10 -32.24
N SER A 9 -26.81 28.25 -33.23
CA SER A 9 -26.11 28.19 -34.52
C SER A 9 -26.26 29.48 -35.33
N SER A 10 -27.36 30.20 -35.13
CA SER A 10 -27.62 31.53 -35.68
C SER A 10 -27.18 32.69 -34.78
N SER A 11 -26.60 32.41 -33.61
CA SER A 11 -26.20 33.45 -32.65
C SER A 11 -24.93 34.18 -33.08
N LYS A 12 -24.77 35.44 -32.65
CA LYS A 12 -23.54 36.23 -32.82
C LYS A 12 -23.01 36.66 -31.47
N TRP A 13 -21.69 36.86 -31.39
CA TRP A 13 -21.07 37.51 -30.23
C TRP A 13 -21.73 38.87 -29.95
N LYS A 14 -22.11 39.10 -28.70
CA LYS A 14 -22.63 40.39 -28.20
C LYS A 14 -21.91 40.70 -26.89
N ALA A 15 -21.14 41.79 -26.87
CA ALA A 15 -20.31 42.18 -25.72
C ALA A 15 -21.10 42.76 -24.53
N ASN A 16 -22.33 43.22 -24.73
CA ASN A 16 -23.10 43.91 -23.69
C ASN A 16 -23.87 42.95 -22.78
N LEU A 17 -23.15 42.29 -21.88
CA LEU A 17 -23.70 41.89 -20.58
C LEU A 17 -23.44 43.03 -19.59
N LYS A 18 -24.36 43.29 -18.65
CA LYS A 18 -24.12 44.24 -17.54
C LYS A 18 -23.09 43.66 -16.56
N THR A 19 -21.84 43.50 -17.01
CA THR A 19 -20.72 42.88 -16.29
C THR A 19 -19.62 43.91 -16.05
N GLN A 20 -18.87 43.75 -14.96
CA GLN A 20 -17.72 44.59 -14.63
C GLN A 20 -16.42 43.87 -14.97
N SER A 21 -15.38 44.62 -15.33
CA SER A 21 -14.06 44.04 -15.60
C SER A 21 -13.51 43.37 -14.35
N VAL A 22 -12.93 42.17 -14.51
CA VAL A 22 -12.23 41.43 -13.47
C VAL A 22 -10.74 41.42 -13.81
N GLU A 23 -9.91 41.78 -12.83
CA GLU A 23 -8.45 41.73 -12.95
C GLU A 23 -8.00 40.25 -12.99
N VAL A 24 -7.32 39.84 -14.07
CA VAL A 24 -7.05 38.42 -14.37
C VAL A 24 -6.07 37.80 -13.37
N ASP A 25 -5.04 38.52 -12.94
CA ASP A 25 -4.09 38.01 -11.94
C ASP A 25 -4.76 37.91 -10.57
N GLY A 26 -5.65 38.85 -10.25
CA GLY A 26 -6.52 38.80 -9.08
C GLY A 26 -7.45 37.59 -9.09
N PHE A 27 -8.02 37.25 -10.24
CA PHE A 27 -8.81 36.03 -10.41
C PHE A 27 -7.98 34.76 -10.15
N TYR A 28 -6.80 34.61 -10.77
CA TYR A 28 -5.98 33.41 -10.54
C TYR A 28 -5.41 33.32 -9.12
N ARG A 29 -5.12 34.47 -8.47
CA ARG A 29 -4.79 34.48 -7.03
C ARG A 29 -5.94 33.96 -6.19
N HIS A 30 -7.16 34.42 -6.44
CA HIS A 30 -8.34 33.93 -5.75
C HIS A 30 -8.59 32.43 -5.99
N MET A 31 -8.44 31.94 -7.23
CA MET A 31 -8.54 30.52 -7.55
C MET A 31 -7.48 29.69 -6.80
N SER A 32 -6.26 30.21 -6.69
CA SER A 32 -5.19 29.60 -5.90
C SER A 32 -5.51 29.55 -4.40
N ASP A 33 -6.12 30.61 -3.84
CA ASP A 33 -6.57 30.65 -2.45
C ASP A 33 -7.68 29.61 -2.17
N LEU A 34 -8.51 29.32 -3.17
CA LEU A 34 -9.49 28.22 -3.14
C LEU A 34 -8.85 26.83 -3.33
N GLY A 35 -7.56 26.73 -3.64
CA GLY A 35 -6.82 25.49 -3.85
C GLY A 35 -6.62 25.08 -5.32
N LEU A 36 -7.09 25.86 -6.29
CA LEU A 36 -6.94 25.61 -7.73
C LEU A 36 -5.69 26.33 -8.27
N ARG A 37 -4.55 25.65 -8.21
CA ARG A 37 -3.24 26.17 -8.63
C ARG A 37 -2.98 25.87 -10.11
N TYR A 38 -3.47 26.72 -11.00
CA TYR A 38 -3.21 26.61 -12.43
C TYR A 38 -1.75 26.98 -12.78
N GLY A 39 -1.08 26.10 -13.53
CA GLY A 39 0.22 26.38 -14.17
C GLY A 39 0.09 27.32 -15.37
N ASP A 40 1.21 27.78 -15.91
CA ASP A 40 1.25 28.87 -16.89
C ASP A 40 0.46 28.57 -18.18
N GLU A 41 0.53 27.33 -18.69
CA GLU A 41 -0.23 26.88 -19.86
C GLU A 41 -1.74 26.80 -19.60
N PHE A 42 -2.15 26.62 -18.35
CA PHE A 42 -3.55 26.58 -17.90
C PHE A 42 -4.04 27.93 -17.35
N ARG A 43 -3.32 29.02 -17.65
CA ARG A 43 -3.79 30.40 -17.47
C ARG A 43 -4.11 31.08 -18.81
N PRO A 44 -5.05 30.57 -19.62
CA PRO A 44 -5.29 31.07 -20.98
C PRO A 44 -6.19 32.31 -21.04
N ILE A 45 -6.84 32.70 -19.94
CA ILE A 45 -7.68 33.90 -19.89
C ILE A 45 -6.81 35.16 -20.10
N ARG A 46 -7.23 36.01 -21.02
CA ARG A 46 -6.60 37.31 -21.34
C ARG A 46 -7.48 38.50 -20.98
N GLU A 47 -8.79 38.31 -21.04
CA GLU A 47 -9.79 39.30 -20.63
C GLU A 47 -10.91 38.59 -19.87
N LEU A 48 -11.41 39.21 -18.80
CA LEU A 48 -12.46 38.65 -17.97
C LEU A 48 -13.39 39.77 -17.48
N ALA A 49 -14.69 39.54 -17.57
CA ALA A 49 -15.70 40.39 -16.96
C ALA A 49 -16.82 39.53 -16.37
N ALA A 50 -17.35 39.92 -15.22
CA ALA A 50 -18.39 39.19 -14.51
C ALA A 50 -19.38 40.12 -13.78
N GLY A 51 -20.58 39.62 -13.50
CA GLY A 51 -21.61 40.35 -12.77
C GLY A 51 -22.98 39.68 -12.85
N SER A 52 -23.69 39.61 -11.72
CA SER A 52 -25.05 39.06 -11.62
C SER A 52 -25.21 37.65 -12.21
N GLY A 53 -24.26 36.75 -11.90
CA GLY A 53 -24.26 35.35 -12.35
C GLY A 53 -23.88 35.19 -13.82
N LYS A 54 -23.36 36.22 -14.47
CA LYS A 54 -22.95 36.20 -15.89
C LYS A 54 -21.48 36.53 -16.00
N SER A 55 -20.83 35.97 -17.01
CA SER A 55 -19.44 36.27 -17.32
C SER A 55 -19.13 36.23 -18.82
N THR A 56 -18.10 36.97 -19.20
CA THR A 56 -17.50 36.93 -20.53
C THR A 56 -15.98 36.90 -20.39
N GLY A 57 -15.30 36.22 -21.30
CA GLY A 57 -13.84 36.26 -21.34
C GLY A 57 -13.26 35.99 -22.72
N ARG A 58 -12.00 36.39 -22.89
CA ARG A 58 -11.17 36.01 -24.03
C ARG A 58 -10.15 34.99 -23.56
N VAL A 59 -10.13 33.83 -24.21
CA VAL A 59 -9.27 32.69 -23.87
C VAL A 59 -8.33 32.45 -25.04
N THR A 60 -7.03 32.38 -24.80
CA THR A 60 -6.02 32.29 -25.86
C THR A 60 -4.88 31.36 -25.42
N LEU A 61 -4.54 30.41 -26.29
CA LEU A 61 -3.40 29.51 -26.10
C LEU A 61 -2.08 30.29 -26.05
N SER A 62 -1.07 29.76 -25.36
CA SER A 62 0.29 30.30 -25.43
C SER A 62 0.94 29.99 -26.77
N ASP A 63 1.96 30.76 -27.16
CA ASP A 63 2.68 30.55 -28.42
C ASP A 63 3.29 29.14 -28.53
N ALA A 64 3.64 28.52 -27.40
CA ALA A 64 4.20 27.17 -27.35
C ALA A 64 3.20 26.06 -27.76
N ILE A 65 1.91 26.25 -27.49
CA ILE A 65 0.87 25.22 -27.73
C ILE A 65 -0.15 25.65 -28.79
N ALA A 66 -0.19 26.93 -29.18
CA ALA A 66 -1.07 27.43 -30.23
C ALA A 66 -0.94 26.70 -31.58
N PRO A 67 0.25 26.27 -32.06
CA PRO A 67 0.37 25.50 -33.29
C PRO A 67 -0.35 24.14 -33.27
N ARG A 68 -0.58 23.60 -32.07
CA ARG A 68 -1.26 22.31 -31.85
C ARG A 68 -2.77 22.45 -31.73
N ALA A 69 -3.33 23.65 -31.87
CA ALA A 69 -4.77 23.89 -31.74
C ALA A 69 -5.60 23.01 -32.71
N ASP A 70 -5.08 22.79 -33.91
CA ASP A 70 -5.75 22.01 -34.96
C ASP A 70 -5.61 20.48 -34.77
N GLU A 71 -4.77 20.02 -33.83
CA GLU A 71 -4.71 18.60 -33.43
C GLU A 71 -5.96 18.15 -32.66
N TYR A 72 -6.77 19.10 -32.17
CA TYR A 72 -7.95 18.83 -31.33
C TYR A 72 -9.21 19.44 -31.93
N ALA A 73 -10.32 18.69 -31.88
CA ALA A 73 -11.64 19.23 -32.22
C ALA A 73 -12.03 20.39 -31.28
N LEU A 74 -11.66 20.29 -30.01
CA LEU A 74 -11.74 21.34 -29.00
C LEU A 74 -10.53 21.21 -28.07
N HIS A 75 -9.62 22.17 -28.13
CA HIS A 75 -8.37 22.09 -27.36
C HIS A 75 -8.64 22.11 -25.84
N PRO A 76 -8.05 21.20 -25.04
CA PRO A 76 -8.34 21.08 -23.60
C PRO A 76 -8.16 22.39 -22.81
N VAL A 77 -7.09 23.13 -23.06
CA VAL A 77 -6.83 24.44 -22.43
C VAL A 77 -7.89 25.50 -22.81
N ILE A 78 -8.40 25.47 -24.05
CA ILE A 78 -9.48 26.37 -24.45
C ILE A 78 -10.77 26.03 -23.70
N PHE A 79 -11.07 24.73 -23.58
CA PHE A 79 -12.26 24.28 -22.89
C PHE A 79 -12.21 24.55 -21.39
N ASP A 80 -11.10 24.23 -20.72
CA ASP A 80 -10.88 24.53 -19.31
C ASP A 80 -10.94 26.03 -19.03
N GLY A 81 -10.30 26.85 -19.88
CA GLY A 81 -10.41 28.31 -19.81
C GLY A 81 -11.86 28.81 -19.90
N ALA A 82 -12.74 28.12 -20.63
CA ALA A 82 -14.16 28.44 -20.68
C ALA A 82 -14.90 28.10 -19.37
N LEU A 83 -14.52 27.01 -18.70
CA LEU A 83 -15.03 26.67 -17.36
C LEU A 83 -14.55 27.69 -16.32
N GLN A 84 -13.29 28.11 -16.40
CA GLN A 84 -12.75 29.16 -15.52
C GLN A 84 -13.50 30.49 -15.70
N VAL A 85 -13.85 30.88 -16.94
CA VAL A 85 -14.71 32.06 -17.20
C VAL A 85 -16.08 31.91 -16.53
N PHE A 86 -16.68 30.71 -16.52
CA PHE A 86 -17.93 30.46 -15.79
C PHE A 86 -17.80 30.73 -14.28
N SER A 87 -16.70 30.27 -13.67
CA SER A 87 -16.43 30.46 -12.23
C SER A 87 -16.39 31.94 -11.81
N ALA A 88 -15.94 32.83 -12.70
CA ALA A 88 -15.98 34.27 -12.43
C ALA A 88 -17.41 34.82 -12.29
N GLY A 89 -18.35 34.31 -13.08
CA GLY A 89 -19.78 34.65 -13.00
C GLY A 89 -20.43 34.06 -11.74
N ALA A 90 -20.11 32.81 -11.43
CA ALA A 90 -20.54 32.09 -10.22
C ALA A 90 -20.24 32.87 -8.94
N ALA A 91 -19.00 33.36 -8.80
CA ALA A 91 -18.56 34.11 -7.62
C ALA A 91 -19.41 35.37 -7.32
N THR A 92 -20.16 35.89 -8.29
CA THR A 92 -20.99 37.09 -8.11
C THR A 92 -22.38 36.81 -7.54
N VAL A 93 -22.82 35.55 -7.46
CA VAL A 93 -24.14 35.14 -6.93
C VAL A 93 -24.05 34.25 -5.69
N GLU A 94 -22.91 33.61 -5.44
CA GLU A 94 -22.74 32.65 -4.33
C GLU A 94 -22.54 33.30 -2.95
N GLY A 95 -22.32 34.62 -2.85
CA GLY A 95 -21.97 35.27 -1.58
C GLY A 95 -20.58 34.81 -1.06
N ARG A 96 -19.96 35.58 -0.16
CA ARG A 96 -18.53 35.43 0.23
C ARG A 96 -18.22 34.23 1.16
N GLN A 97 -18.87 33.08 0.98
CA GLN A 97 -18.51 31.80 1.63
C GLN A 97 -18.18 30.69 0.61
N ALA A 98 -17.80 31.06 -0.61
CA ALA A 98 -17.54 30.12 -1.70
C ALA A 98 -16.49 29.06 -1.31
N ARG A 99 -16.91 27.79 -1.35
CA ARG A 99 -16.05 26.60 -1.23
C ARG A 99 -15.54 26.20 -2.61
N MET A 100 -14.44 25.46 -2.69
CA MET A 100 -13.98 24.86 -3.95
C MET A 100 -15.12 23.99 -4.53
N LYS A 101 -15.45 24.22 -5.82
CA LYS A 101 -16.40 23.40 -6.57
C LYS A 101 -15.70 22.82 -7.81
N LEU A 102 -15.88 21.53 -8.06
CA LEU A 102 -15.35 20.87 -9.26
C LEU A 102 -16.47 20.42 -10.21
N PRO A 103 -16.24 20.43 -11.53
CA PRO A 103 -17.16 19.88 -12.52
C PRO A 103 -17.51 18.42 -12.25
N VAL A 104 -18.79 18.06 -12.30
CA VAL A 104 -19.25 16.66 -12.20
C VAL A 104 -20.23 16.25 -13.28
N ARG A 105 -20.82 17.22 -14.01
CA ARG A 105 -21.79 16.92 -15.05
C ARG A 105 -21.75 17.97 -16.17
N PHE A 106 -21.90 17.49 -17.40
CA PHE A 106 -22.31 18.28 -18.54
C PHE A 106 -23.63 17.72 -19.05
N GLY A 107 -24.70 18.49 -19.02
CA GLY A 107 -26.02 18.04 -19.50
C GLY A 107 -26.01 17.74 -20.99
N ARG A 108 -25.51 18.68 -21.79
CA ARG A 108 -25.35 18.53 -23.24
C ARG A 108 -24.21 19.42 -23.74
N ILE A 109 -23.43 18.90 -24.69
CA ILE A 109 -22.45 19.68 -25.45
C ILE A 109 -22.87 19.68 -26.92
N LEU A 110 -23.14 20.85 -27.48
CA LEU A 110 -23.40 21.06 -28.90
C LEU A 110 -22.12 21.60 -29.54
N TYR A 111 -21.54 20.82 -30.44
CA TYR A 111 -20.34 21.16 -31.20
C TYR A 111 -20.70 21.53 -32.65
N LEU A 112 -20.36 22.75 -33.07
CA LEU A 112 -20.59 23.27 -34.43
C LEU A 112 -19.28 23.42 -35.22
N GLY A 113 -18.14 23.50 -34.55
CA GLY A 113 -16.81 23.61 -35.15
C GLY A 113 -15.74 24.04 -34.14
N SER A 114 -14.47 23.90 -34.51
CA SER A 114 -13.34 24.27 -33.64
C SER A 114 -13.29 25.79 -33.44
N PRO A 115 -13.05 26.28 -32.21
CA PRO A 115 -12.86 27.71 -31.94
C PRO A 115 -11.44 28.21 -32.26
N GLY A 116 -10.50 27.31 -32.58
CA GLY A 116 -9.09 27.63 -32.85
C GLY A 116 -8.29 28.03 -31.60
N ALA A 117 -7.12 28.64 -31.81
CA ALA A 117 -6.18 29.00 -30.73
C ALA A 117 -6.61 30.21 -29.87
N ALA A 118 -7.61 30.98 -30.32
CA ALA A 118 -8.14 32.14 -29.60
C ALA A 118 -9.66 32.21 -29.72
N THR A 119 -10.35 32.28 -28.58
CA THR A 119 -11.81 32.20 -28.49
C THR A 119 -12.40 33.26 -27.57
N ARG A 120 -13.70 33.52 -27.75
CA ARG A 120 -14.52 34.32 -26.84
C ARG A 120 -15.53 33.42 -26.14
N VAL A 121 -15.60 33.53 -24.83
CA VAL A 121 -16.48 32.74 -23.97
C VAL A 121 -17.53 33.63 -23.35
N ARG A 122 -18.76 33.12 -23.27
CA ARG A 122 -19.86 33.70 -22.51
C ARG A 122 -20.48 32.63 -21.63
N ALA A 123 -20.64 32.92 -20.35
CA ALA A 123 -21.22 31.98 -19.39
C ALA A 123 -22.35 32.62 -18.59
N LYS A 124 -23.28 31.80 -18.11
CA LYS A 124 -24.38 32.23 -17.25
C LYS A 124 -24.76 31.13 -16.28
N VAL A 125 -24.82 31.48 -15.00
CA VAL A 125 -25.41 30.68 -13.94
C VAL A 125 -26.93 30.67 -14.09
N GLN A 126 -27.52 29.48 -14.05
CA GLN A 126 -28.96 29.26 -14.05
C GLN A 126 -29.48 28.98 -12.64
N GLU A 127 -28.80 28.10 -11.90
CA GLU A 127 -29.18 27.64 -10.58
C GLU A 127 -27.96 27.55 -9.67
N PHE A 128 -28.12 27.87 -8.38
CA PHE A 128 -27.06 27.70 -7.39
C PHE A 128 -27.66 27.35 -6.02
N ALA A 129 -26.91 26.56 -5.27
CA ALA A 129 -27.12 26.23 -3.87
C ALA A 129 -25.74 26.15 -3.18
N ASP A 130 -25.74 25.91 -1.86
CA ASP A 130 -24.49 25.78 -1.10
C ASP A 130 -23.60 24.66 -1.69
N ASP A 131 -24.21 23.53 -2.02
CA ASP A 131 -23.49 22.32 -2.46
C ASP A 131 -23.29 22.21 -3.97
N PHE A 132 -23.94 23.03 -4.80
CA PHE A 132 -23.75 22.96 -6.25
C PHE A 132 -24.02 24.28 -6.98
N ILE A 133 -23.52 24.37 -8.21
CA ILE A 133 -23.85 25.43 -9.15
C ILE A 133 -24.04 24.86 -10.54
N GLU A 134 -25.02 25.37 -11.28
CA GLU A 134 -25.37 24.91 -12.61
C GLU A 134 -25.61 26.07 -13.58
N GLY A 135 -25.20 25.90 -14.83
CA GLY A 135 -25.52 26.86 -15.90
C GLY A 135 -24.90 26.53 -17.26
N ASP A 136 -24.79 27.53 -18.12
CA ASP A 136 -24.40 27.34 -19.53
C ASP A 136 -23.12 28.08 -19.89
N ILE A 137 -22.40 27.53 -20.89
CA ILE A 137 -21.16 28.08 -21.41
C ILE A 137 -21.21 28.06 -22.94
N ALA A 138 -21.14 29.25 -23.55
CA ALA A 138 -21.11 29.45 -24.99
C ALA A 138 -19.73 29.92 -25.45
N ILE A 139 -19.16 29.21 -26.43
CA ILE A 139 -17.83 29.43 -26.98
C ILE A 139 -17.96 29.86 -28.44
N TYR A 140 -17.28 30.95 -28.79
CA TYR A 140 -17.27 31.57 -30.11
C TYR A 140 -15.83 31.69 -30.62
N ASP A 141 -15.59 31.53 -31.92
CA ASP A 141 -14.26 31.83 -32.48
C ASP A 141 -13.90 33.33 -32.31
N ASN A 142 -12.66 33.70 -32.64
CA ASN A 142 -12.20 35.08 -32.55
C ASN A 142 -13.00 36.06 -33.45
N SER A 143 -13.65 35.57 -34.51
CA SER A 143 -14.54 36.37 -35.37
C SER A 143 -15.94 36.58 -34.77
N GLY A 144 -16.28 35.82 -33.71
CA GLY A 144 -17.59 35.86 -33.04
C GLY A 144 -18.62 34.90 -33.61
N LYS A 145 -18.19 33.89 -34.39
CA LYS A 145 -19.01 32.79 -34.89
C LYS A 145 -19.20 31.72 -33.80
N PRO A 146 -20.41 31.17 -33.61
CA PRO A 146 -20.68 30.16 -32.58
C PRO A 146 -19.98 28.82 -32.90
N CYS A 147 -19.28 28.27 -31.91
CA CYS A 147 -18.48 27.04 -32.04
C CYS A 147 -18.98 25.93 -31.12
N VAL A 148 -19.11 26.20 -29.81
CA VAL A 148 -19.51 25.18 -28.82
C VAL A 148 -20.52 25.78 -27.85
N LEU A 149 -21.55 25.02 -27.50
CA LEU A 149 -22.46 25.34 -26.40
C LEU A 149 -22.48 24.17 -25.42
N VAL A 150 -22.16 24.46 -24.16
CA VAL A 150 -22.37 23.58 -23.02
C VAL A 150 -23.65 24.03 -22.31
N ASP A 151 -24.60 23.13 -22.21
CA ASP A 151 -25.91 23.31 -21.58
C ASP A 151 -25.99 22.37 -20.37
N GLY A 152 -26.32 22.90 -19.19
CA GLY A 152 -26.33 22.15 -17.93
C GLY A 152 -24.94 21.73 -17.43
N PHE A 153 -23.95 22.63 -17.48
CA PHE A 153 -22.69 22.47 -16.75
C PHE A 153 -22.96 22.53 -15.25
N ARG A 154 -22.60 21.48 -14.51
CA ARG A 154 -22.76 21.42 -13.04
C ARG A 154 -21.43 21.19 -12.35
N ALA A 155 -21.17 22.00 -11.33
CA ALA A 155 -20.08 21.81 -10.37
C ALA A 155 -20.64 21.65 -8.95
N ILE A 156 -20.03 20.77 -8.15
CA ILE A 156 -20.44 20.52 -6.76
C ILE A 156 -19.33 20.91 -5.78
N SER A 157 -19.70 21.29 -4.57
CA SER A 157 -18.76 21.57 -3.49
C SER A 157 -18.06 20.29 -3.05
N LEU A 158 -16.74 20.36 -2.95
CA LEU A 158 -15.97 19.32 -2.29
C LEU A 158 -15.83 19.69 -0.82
N ALA A 159 -16.62 19.02 0.03
CA ALA A 159 -16.23 18.87 1.41
C ALA A 159 -15.06 17.87 1.44
N GLY A 160 -13.81 18.36 1.49
CA GLY A 160 -12.63 17.53 1.74
C GLY A 160 -11.47 17.60 0.74
N ALA A 161 -11.59 18.28 -0.41
CA ALA A 161 -10.45 18.42 -1.35
C ALA A 161 -9.44 19.51 -0.94
N GLY A 162 -9.76 20.29 0.09
CA GLY A 162 -8.81 21.17 0.77
C GLY A 162 -7.89 20.39 1.70
N ARG A 163 -6.93 19.64 1.13
CA ARG A 163 -5.64 19.36 1.80
C ARG A 163 -4.66 20.55 1.68
N ALA A 164 -5.19 21.75 1.48
CA ALA A 164 -4.57 22.95 2.01
C ALA A 164 -5.36 23.29 3.27
N THR A 165 -4.74 23.01 4.42
CA THR A 165 -4.99 23.67 5.71
C THR A 165 -5.86 24.92 5.55
N THR A 166 -7.10 24.92 6.04
CA THR A 166 -7.64 26.21 6.48
C THR A 166 -6.70 26.63 7.61
N PRO A 167 -5.85 27.66 7.46
CA PRO A 167 -4.90 27.99 8.51
C PRO A 167 -5.72 28.31 9.77
N GLY A 168 -5.68 27.44 10.77
CA GLY A 168 -6.44 27.62 12.03
C GLY A 168 -7.16 26.41 12.61
N GLY A 169 -7.15 25.22 11.97
CA GLY A 169 -7.62 24.00 12.62
C GLY A 169 -6.74 23.63 13.83
N THR A 170 -7.30 23.10 14.93
CA THR A 170 -6.50 22.72 16.12
C THR A 170 -5.40 21.70 15.81
N ARG A 171 -5.55 20.92 14.73
CA ARG A 171 -4.51 20.01 14.22
C ARG A 171 -3.32 20.74 13.57
N ASP A 172 -3.54 21.91 12.97
CA ASP A 172 -2.51 22.71 12.29
C ASP A 172 -1.63 23.51 13.26
N VAL A 173 -2.03 23.59 14.53
CA VAL A 173 -1.26 24.22 15.62
C VAL A 173 -0.74 23.22 16.65
N THR A 174 -1.05 21.92 16.49
CA THR A 174 -0.48 20.87 17.34
C THR A 174 0.81 20.34 16.74
N TYR A 175 1.82 20.20 17.59
CA TYR A 175 3.04 19.48 17.30
C TYR A 175 3.19 18.36 18.31
N HIS A 176 3.81 17.27 17.91
CA HIS A 176 4.19 16.19 18.82
C HIS A 176 5.66 15.85 18.64
N VAL A 177 6.24 15.29 19.70
CA VAL A 177 7.58 14.72 19.62
C VAL A 177 7.47 13.41 18.87
N ALA A 178 8.13 13.34 17.72
CA ALA A 178 8.28 12.13 16.94
C ALA A 178 9.70 11.57 17.16
N TRP A 179 9.82 10.25 17.08
CA TRP A 179 11.09 9.57 17.10
C TRP A 179 11.34 8.97 15.74
N GLU A 180 12.24 9.60 15.00
CA GLU A 180 12.61 9.16 13.67
C GLU A 180 13.68 8.09 13.79
N ARG A 181 13.46 6.93 13.17
CA ARG A 181 14.48 5.89 13.11
C ARG A 181 15.53 6.31 12.09
N THR A 182 16.80 6.26 12.50
CA THR A 182 17.95 6.52 11.62
C THR A 182 18.66 5.23 11.26
N PRO A 183 19.24 5.12 10.05
CA PRO A 183 20.10 4.01 9.68
C PRO A 183 21.21 3.80 10.71
N ASN A 184 21.49 2.54 11.07
CA ASN A 184 22.58 2.19 11.97
C ASN A 184 23.78 1.71 11.13
N ASP A 185 24.80 2.55 11.01
CA ASP A 185 25.96 2.35 10.12
C ASP A 185 27.02 1.35 10.66
N PHE A 186 26.75 0.65 11.77
CA PHE A 186 27.73 -0.24 12.40
C PHE A 186 27.41 -1.73 12.19
N ALA A 187 28.48 -2.54 12.17
CA ALA A 187 28.40 -3.99 11.99
C ALA A 187 27.45 -4.65 13.00
N LYS A 188 26.55 -5.47 12.47
CA LYS A 188 25.34 -5.96 13.15
C LYS A 188 25.61 -7.31 13.81
N ALA A 189 25.11 -7.52 15.02
CA ALA A 189 25.12 -8.84 15.64
C ALA A 189 24.27 -9.81 14.79
N ALA A 190 24.81 -11.00 14.51
CA ALA A 190 24.13 -12.04 13.76
C ALA A 190 22.94 -12.56 14.57
N ILE A 191 21.72 -12.41 14.05
CA ILE A 191 20.52 -12.96 14.68
C ILE A 191 20.43 -14.44 14.28
N PRO A 192 20.25 -15.37 15.23
CA PRO A 192 19.98 -16.76 14.89
C PRO A 192 18.74 -16.84 14.00
N PRO A 193 18.86 -17.32 12.76
CA PRO A 193 17.71 -17.42 11.88
C PRO A 193 16.69 -18.42 12.43
N LEU A 194 15.41 -18.18 12.14
CA LEU A 194 14.39 -19.22 12.26
C LEU A 194 14.81 -20.47 11.47
N PRO A 195 14.70 -21.69 12.02
CA PRO A 195 14.97 -22.90 11.25
C PRO A 195 14.14 -22.93 9.96
N LEU A 196 14.74 -23.35 8.84
CA LEU A 196 14.06 -23.35 7.54
C LEU A 196 12.81 -24.25 7.55
N GLU A 197 12.88 -25.40 8.22
CA GLU A 197 11.75 -26.31 8.44
C GLU A 197 10.57 -25.64 9.18
N GLN A 198 10.87 -24.75 10.13
CA GLN A 198 9.84 -24.01 10.86
C GLN A 198 9.17 -22.94 10.00
N LEU A 199 9.94 -22.24 9.16
CA LEU A 199 9.37 -21.31 8.18
C LEU A 199 8.47 -22.05 7.17
N GLN A 200 8.91 -23.21 6.69
CA GLN A 200 8.14 -24.07 5.81
C GLN A 200 6.82 -24.50 6.45
N ALA A 201 6.85 -25.00 7.70
CA ALA A 201 5.65 -25.43 8.40
C ALA A 201 4.63 -24.29 8.57
N ILE A 202 5.08 -23.09 8.94
CA ILE A 202 4.21 -21.91 9.10
C ILE A 202 3.60 -21.47 7.77
N ALA A 203 4.40 -21.46 6.70
CA ALA A 203 3.91 -21.15 5.37
C ALA A 203 2.88 -22.18 4.90
N GLN A 204 3.15 -23.48 5.10
CA GLN A 204 2.21 -24.56 4.75
C GLN A 204 0.89 -24.41 5.48
N GLU A 205 0.91 -24.17 6.80
CA GLU A 205 -0.31 -24.02 7.60
C GLU A 205 -1.15 -22.82 7.11
N ALA A 206 -0.51 -21.71 6.72
CA ALA A 206 -1.21 -20.57 6.15
C ALA A 206 -1.80 -20.86 4.77
N ILE A 207 -1.07 -21.58 3.91
CA ILE A 207 -1.56 -22.03 2.61
C ILE A 207 -2.78 -22.94 2.79
N ASP A 208 -2.68 -23.95 3.65
CA ASP A 208 -3.74 -24.93 3.90
C ASP A 208 -5.01 -24.25 4.40
N ARG A 209 -4.91 -23.30 5.34
CA ARG A 209 -6.07 -22.53 5.82
C ARG A 209 -6.78 -21.76 4.70
N VAL A 210 -6.01 -21.12 3.82
CA VAL A 210 -6.60 -20.35 2.69
C VAL A 210 -7.23 -21.29 1.67
N ILE A 211 -6.59 -22.42 1.36
CA ILE A 211 -7.14 -23.44 0.45
C ILE A 211 -8.42 -24.05 1.04
N GLU A 212 -8.43 -24.41 2.32
CA GLU A 212 -9.61 -24.97 3.01
C GLU A 212 -10.78 -23.98 2.98
N THR A 213 -10.52 -22.70 3.22
CA THR A 213 -11.53 -21.64 3.17
C THR A 213 -12.15 -21.49 1.77
N ARG A 214 -11.35 -21.73 0.72
CA ARG A 214 -11.78 -21.58 -0.68
C ARG A 214 -12.38 -22.84 -1.28
N GLY A 215 -12.17 -23.98 -0.64
CA GLY A 215 -12.51 -25.28 -1.18
C GLY A 215 -11.43 -25.79 -2.13
N HIS A 216 -10.70 -26.82 -1.69
CA HIS A 216 -9.64 -27.45 -2.50
C HIS A 216 -10.19 -27.94 -3.85
N SER A 217 -11.29 -28.69 -3.81
CA SER A 217 -11.88 -29.28 -5.02
C SER A 217 -12.40 -28.23 -5.99
N GLU A 218 -12.90 -27.11 -5.49
CA GLU A 218 -13.38 -25.97 -6.26
C GLU A 218 -12.22 -25.28 -6.99
N LEU A 219 -11.09 -25.05 -6.32
CA LEU A 219 -9.89 -24.49 -6.95
C LEU A 219 -9.32 -25.39 -8.04
N GLU A 220 -9.27 -26.70 -7.79
CA GLU A 220 -8.84 -27.67 -8.81
C GLU A 220 -9.84 -27.66 -9.98
N GLN A 221 -11.14 -27.77 -9.75
CA GLN A 221 -12.14 -27.72 -10.83
C GLN A 221 -12.04 -26.44 -11.67
N ALA A 222 -11.81 -25.29 -11.03
CA ALA A 222 -11.57 -24.03 -11.72
C ALA A 222 -10.33 -24.10 -12.61
N LEU A 223 -9.19 -24.61 -12.11
CA LEU A 223 -7.97 -24.79 -12.90
C LEU A 223 -8.18 -25.67 -14.14
N TYR A 224 -8.93 -26.77 -14.00
CA TYR A 224 -9.24 -27.67 -15.12
C TYR A 224 -10.15 -26.98 -16.15
N ALA A 225 -11.19 -26.30 -15.68
CA ALA A 225 -12.09 -25.55 -16.55
C ALA A 225 -11.38 -24.37 -17.23
N MET A 226 -10.35 -23.80 -16.60
CA MET A 226 -9.55 -22.69 -17.14
C MET A 226 -8.68 -23.15 -18.31
N ASP A 227 -8.09 -24.35 -18.24
CA ASP A 227 -7.35 -24.93 -19.36
C ASP A 227 -8.27 -25.28 -20.55
N ASP A 228 -9.49 -25.76 -20.29
CA ASP A 228 -10.49 -25.98 -21.34
C ASP A 228 -10.96 -24.68 -21.98
N LEU A 229 -11.14 -23.62 -21.18
CA LEU A 229 -11.41 -22.27 -21.67
C LEU A 229 -10.26 -21.78 -22.56
N ALA A 230 -9.02 -21.89 -22.09
CA ALA A 230 -7.84 -21.49 -22.85
C ALA A 230 -7.73 -22.25 -24.17
N ALA A 231 -7.98 -23.56 -24.17
CA ALA A 231 -7.99 -24.37 -25.39
C ALA A 231 -9.04 -23.88 -26.41
N ALA A 232 -10.25 -23.54 -25.95
CA ALA A 232 -11.31 -23.02 -26.80
C ALA A 232 -10.99 -21.61 -27.35
N GLN A 233 -10.47 -20.72 -26.51
CA GLN A 233 -10.08 -19.36 -26.91
C GLN A 233 -8.91 -19.36 -27.89
N LEU A 234 -7.90 -20.19 -27.63
CA LEU A 234 -6.76 -20.38 -28.52
C LEU A 234 -7.19 -20.98 -29.87
N ALA A 235 -8.11 -21.95 -29.86
CA ALA A 235 -8.67 -22.50 -31.09
C ALA A 235 -9.42 -21.45 -31.92
N ARG A 236 -10.17 -20.54 -31.26
CA ARG A 236 -10.81 -19.39 -31.92
C ARG A 236 -9.76 -18.47 -32.54
N GLY A 237 -8.74 -18.04 -31.78
CA GLY A 237 -7.69 -17.17 -32.28
C GLY A 237 -6.93 -17.75 -33.48
N LEU A 238 -6.52 -19.03 -33.42
CA LEU A 238 -5.86 -19.69 -34.55
C LEU A 238 -6.77 -19.83 -35.77
N ARG A 239 -8.08 -20.05 -35.57
CA ARG A 239 -9.05 -20.08 -36.67
C ARG A 239 -9.15 -18.72 -37.36
N ASP A 240 -9.16 -17.63 -36.59
CA ASP A 240 -9.23 -16.27 -37.11
C ASP A 240 -7.95 -15.92 -37.89
N MET A 241 -6.82 -16.53 -37.54
CA MET A 241 -5.57 -16.48 -38.33
C MET A 241 -5.59 -17.34 -39.61
N GLY A 242 -6.60 -18.21 -39.80
CA GLY A 242 -6.77 -19.04 -40.99
C GLY A 242 -6.66 -20.55 -40.79
N ALA A 243 -6.49 -21.05 -39.56
CA ALA A 243 -6.45 -22.48 -39.29
C ALA A 243 -7.84 -23.13 -39.52
N SER A 244 -7.90 -24.19 -40.33
CA SER A 244 -9.15 -24.85 -40.71
C SER A 244 -9.02 -26.37 -40.75
N PRO A 245 -10.06 -27.15 -40.40
CA PRO A 245 -10.03 -28.62 -40.50
C PRO A 245 -9.79 -29.16 -41.92
N LYS A 246 -9.87 -28.30 -42.95
CA LYS A 246 -9.66 -28.68 -44.36
C LYS A 246 -8.20 -28.62 -44.79
N THR A 247 -7.34 -27.92 -44.05
CA THR A 247 -5.96 -27.63 -44.44
C THR A 247 -5.00 -27.91 -43.29
N THR A 248 -3.80 -28.39 -43.62
CA THR A 248 -2.70 -28.41 -42.66
C THR A 248 -2.09 -27.02 -42.59
N PHE A 249 -1.69 -26.58 -41.40
CA PHE A 249 -1.05 -25.29 -41.19
C PHE A 249 0.23 -25.44 -40.35
N ASP A 250 1.14 -24.49 -40.52
CA ASP A 250 2.38 -24.33 -39.75
C ASP A 250 2.62 -22.84 -39.44
N ALA A 251 3.74 -22.56 -38.77
CA ALA A 251 4.14 -21.20 -38.41
C ALA A 251 4.24 -20.26 -39.62
N ASP A 252 4.68 -20.76 -40.78
CA ASP A 252 4.86 -19.96 -41.99
C ASP A 252 3.51 -19.60 -42.60
N SER A 253 2.59 -20.58 -42.70
CA SER A 253 1.25 -20.37 -43.24
C SER A 253 0.40 -19.39 -42.44
N LEU A 254 0.64 -19.30 -41.12
CA LEU A 254 -0.04 -18.34 -40.22
C LEU A 254 0.74 -17.03 -40.06
N ARG A 255 1.88 -16.87 -40.74
CA ARG A 255 2.78 -15.70 -40.68
C ARG A 255 3.32 -15.41 -39.27
N VAL A 256 3.56 -16.45 -38.48
CA VAL A 256 4.12 -16.31 -37.12
C VAL A 256 5.53 -15.70 -37.21
N ALA A 257 5.73 -14.60 -36.49
CA ALA A 257 7.01 -13.91 -36.41
C ALA A 257 8.09 -14.84 -35.82
N ALA A 258 9.33 -14.72 -36.31
CA ALA A 258 10.42 -15.60 -35.88
C ALA A 258 10.61 -15.66 -34.34
N PRO A 259 10.56 -14.54 -33.59
CA PRO A 259 10.64 -14.57 -32.12
C PRO A 259 9.49 -15.32 -31.43
N MET A 260 8.32 -15.44 -32.09
CA MET A 260 7.10 -16.04 -31.53
C MET A 260 6.93 -17.52 -31.88
N ARG A 261 7.84 -18.10 -32.67
CA ARG A 261 7.76 -19.53 -33.06
C ARG A 261 7.79 -20.49 -31.86
N PRO A 262 8.64 -20.31 -30.84
CA PRO A 262 8.64 -21.18 -29.67
C PRO A 262 7.30 -21.15 -28.91
N ALA A 263 6.72 -19.96 -28.74
CA ALA A 263 5.41 -19.78 -28.13
C ALA A 263 4.32 -20.51 -28.94
N PHE A 264 4.28 -20.28 -30.26
CA PHE A 264 3.33 -20.93 -31.15
C PHE A 264 3.44 -22.47 -31.11
N GLU A 265 4.65 -23.02 -31.15
CA GLU A 265 4.88 -24.47 -31.10
C GLU A 265 4.38 -25.09 -29.78
N ARG A 266 4.55 -24.38 -28.65
CA ARG A 266 4.00 -24.83 -27.36
C ARG A 266 2.49 -24.77 -27.29
N LEU A 267 1.90 -23.66 -27.72
CA LEU A 267 0.45 -23.53 -27.81
C LEU A 267 -0.16 -24.61 -28.70
N ALA A 268 0.47 -24.90 -29.84
CA ALA A 268 0.05 -25.99 -30.73
C ALA A 268 0.19 -27.38 -30.09
N ALA A 269 1.29 -27.63 -29.36
CA ALA A 269 1.46 -28.87 -28.59
C ALA A 269 0.41 -29.03 -27.49
N GLY A 270 0.03 -27.93 -26.82
CA GLY A 270 -1.09 -27.88 -25.88
C GLY A 270 -2.39 -28.32 -26.55
N LEU A 271 -2.74 -27.73 -27.69
CA LEU A 271 -3.95 -28.13 -28.43
C LEU A 271 -3.91 -29.60 -28.93
N VAL A 272 -2.72 -30.17 -29.19
CA VAL A 272 -2.58 -31.61 -29.48
C VAL A 272 -2.95 -32.45 -28.25
N ARG A 273 -2.51 -32.06 -27.05
CA ARG A 273 -2.87 -32.75 -25.79
C ARG A 273 -4.39 -32.70 -25.52
N HIS A 274 -5.05 -31.59 -25.84
CA HIS A 274 -6.51 -31.46 -25.76
C HIS A 274 -7.25 -32.16 -26.94
N GLY A 275 -6.52 -32.80 -27.86
CA GLY A 275 -7.09 -33.50 -29.02
C GLY A 275 -7.77 -32.58 -30.04
N LEU A 276 -7.45 -31.27 -30.00
CA LEU A 276 -7.95 -30.27 -30.93
C LEU A 276 -7.11 -30.25 -32.21
N LEU A 277 -5.81 -30.45 -32.10
CA LEU A 277 -4.90 -30.60 -33.24
C LEU A 277 -4.33 -32.03 -33.35
N ARG A 278 -3.89 -32.40 -34.56
CA ARG A 278 -3.03 -33.57 -34.80
C ARG A 278 -1.71 -33.12 -35.40
N ALA A 279 -0.60 -33.57 -34.83
CA ALA A 279 0.72 -33.35 -35.40
C ALA A 279 0.88 -34.13 -36.72
N THR A 280 1.48 -33.49 -37.71
CA THR A 280 1.80 -34.05 -39.04
C THR A 280 3.25 -33.76 -39.39
N LYS A 281 3.75 -34.32 -40.50
CA LYS A 281 5.11 -34.00 -40.98
C LYS A 281 5.30 -32.55 -41.45
N LYS A 282 4.21 -31.82 -41.73
CA LYS A 282 4.22 -30.46 -42.31
C LYS A 282 3.52 -29.44 -41.39
N GLY A 283 3.52 -29.66 -40.07
CA GLY A 283 2.80 -28.83 -39.10
C GLY A 283 1.61 -29.55 -38.48
N TRP A 284 0.48 -28.87 -38.31
CA TRP A 284 -0.68 -29.36 -37.55
C TRP A 284 -1.96 -29.37 -38.38
N GLN A 285 -2.80 -30.37 -38.12
CA GLN A 285 -4.13 -30.51 -38.74
C GLN A 285 -5.21 -30.31 -37.68
N PRO A 286 -6.09 -29.29 -37.81
CA PRO A 286 -7.25 -29.16 -36.94
C PRO A 286 -8.21 -30.35 -37.06
N THR A 287 -8.71 -30.80 -35.92
CA THR A 287 -9.74 -31.86 -35.85
C THR A 287 -11.16 -31.27 -35.93
N ALA A 288 -12.17 -32.14 -36.02
CA ALA A 288 -13.56 -31.70 -35.87
C ALA A 288 -13.84 -31.08 -34.48
N ARG A 289 -13.11 -31.50 -33.44
CA ARG A 289 -13.23 -30.93 -32.09
C ARG A 289 -12.69 -29.50 -32.02
N PHE A 290 -11.64 -29.18 -32.78
CA PHE A 290 -11.13 -27.80 -32.87
C PHE A 290 -12.19 -26.83 -33.38
N ALA A 291 -12.88 -27.17 -34.48
CA ALA A 291 -13.92 -26.29 -35.03
C ALA A 291 -15.04 -26.06 -34.01
N LYS A 292 -15.51 -27.15 -33.37
CA LYS A 292 -16.53 -27.06 -32.32
C LYS A 292 -16.07 -26.19 -31.13
N ALA A 293 -14.83 -26.38 -30.66
CA ALA A 293 -14.27 -25.61 -29.55
C ALA A 293 -14.20 -24.11 -29.89
N ALA A 294 -13.69 -23.78 -31.08
CA ALA A 294 -13.60 -22.41 -31.58
C ALA A 294 -14.98 -21.74 -31.74
N ASP A 295 -15.99 -22.48 -32.22
CA ASP A 295 -17.38 -21.99 -32.30
C ASP A 295 -17.98 -21.73 -30.91
N SER A 296 -17.66 -22.58 -29.93
CA SER A 296 -18.20 -22.49 -28.58
C SER A 296 -17.44 -21.54 -27.65
N ALA A 297 -16.29 -20.99 -28.03
CA ALA A 297 -15.39 -20.26 -27.12
C ALA A 297 -16.07 -19.16 -26.29
N GLY A 298 -16.95 -18.36 -26.92
CA GLY A 298 -17.72 -17.34 -26.19
C GLY A 298 -18.74 -17.91 -25.20
N GLN A 299 -19.33 -19.06 -25.50
CA GLN A 299 -20.20 -19.78 -24.56
C GLN A 299 -19.39 -20.43 -23.44
N THR A 300 -18.23 -21.00 -23.74
CA THR A 300 -17.32 -21.57 -22.75
C THR A 300 -16.87 -20.51 -21.74
N LEU A 301 -16.55 -19.29 -22.20
CA LEU A 301 -16.25 -18.17 -21.31
C LEU A 301 -17.42 -17.83 -20.38
N ARG A 302 -18.63 -17.69 -20.93
CA ARG A 302 -19.82 -17.40 -20.12
C ARG A 302 -20.07 -18.50 -19.08
N ASN A 303 -20.03 -19.76 -19.50
CA ASN A 303 -20.19 -20.89 -18.59
C ASN A 303 -19.11 -20.90 -17.51
N TYR A 304 -17.85 -20.58 -17.85
CA TYR A 304 -16.76 -20.51 -16.89
C TYR A 304 -17.02 -19.41 -15.84
N ILE A 305 -17.40 -18.21 -16.27
CA ILE A 305 -17.72 -17.09 -15.36
C ILE A 305 -18.94 -17.41 -14.49
N GLU A 306 -19.96 -18.05 -15.05
CA GLU A 306 -21.18 -18.45 -14.31
C GLU A 306 -20.89 -19.52 -13.25
N THR A 307 -19.95 -20.43 -13.52
CA THR A 307 -19.60 -21.55 -12.62
C THR A 307 -18.48 -21.20 -11.63
N HIS A 308 -17.56 -20.33 -12.03
CA HIS A 308 -16.37 -19.94 -11.27
C HIS A 308 -16.21 -18.41 -11.21
N PRO A 309 -17.21 -17.68 -10.68
CA PRO A 309 -17.25 -16.21 -10.75
C PRO A 309 -16.06 -15.53 -10.04
N GLY A 310 -15.47 -16.19 -9.03
CA GLY A 310 -14.27 -15.70 -8.35
C GLY A 310 -12.99 -15.71 -9.19
N HIS A 311 -12.99 -16.38 -10.35
CA HIS A 311 -11.86 -16.47 -11.28
C HIS A 311 -12.07 -15.61 -12.54
N LEU A 312 -12.89 -14.56 -12.43
CA LEU A 312 -13.14 -13.62 -13.51
C LEU A 312 -11.85 -12.97 -14.04
N PRO A 313 -10.89 -12.51 -13.20
CA PRO A 313 -9.66 -11.91 -13.70
C PRO A 313 -8.87 -12.83 -14.64
N GLU A 314 -8.69 -14.09 -14.26
CA GLU A 314 -7.96 -15.08 -15.04
C GLU A 314 -8.66 -15.40 -16.37
N ALA A 315 -9.99 -15.53 -16.34
CA ALA A 315 -10.80 -15.77 -17.53
C ALA A 315 -10.69 -14.62 -18.54
N LEU A 316 -10.74 -13.37 -18.07
CA LEU A 316 -10.63 -12.18 -18.91
C LEU A 316 -9.20 -11.93 -19.40
N LEU A 317 -8.18 -12.24 -18.61
CA LEU A 317 -6.77 -12.20 -19.08
C LEU A 317 -6.55 -13.19 -20.22
N CYS A 318 -7.08 -14.41 -20.11
CA CYS A 318 -6.99 -15.41 -21.17
C CYS A 318 -7.74 -14.97 -22.44
N GLU A 319 -8.98 -14.49 -22.30
CA GLU A 319 -9.76 -14.06 -23.45
C GLU A 319 -9.18 -12.82 -24.14
N GLY A 320 -8.75 -11.83 -23.35
CA GLY A 320 -8.12 -10.61 -23.85
C GLY A 320 -6.87 -10.91 -24.68
N ASN A 321 -5.97 -11.77 -24.19
CA ASN A 321 -4.78 -12.17 -24.96
C ASN A 321 -5.14 -13.00 -26.19
N CYS A 322 -6.06 -13.96 -26.07
CA CYS A 322 -6.44 -14.82 -27.19
C CYS A 322 -7.21 -14.08 -28.30
N SER A 323 -7.95 -13.01 -27.97
CA SER A 323 -8.61 -12.16 -28.97
C SER A 323 -7.61 -11.38 -29.82
N GLU A 324 -6.43 -11.08 -29.28
CA GLU A 324 -5.32 -10.39 -29.95
C GLU A 324 -4.23 -11.36 -30.44
N LEU A 325 -4.47 -12.67 -30.37
CA LEU A 325 -3.47 -13.71 -30.65
C LEU A 325 -2.80 -13.55 -32.01
N GLY A 326 -3.58 -13.21 -33.04
CA GLY A 326 -3.06 -13.03 -34.40
C GLY A 326 -2.04 -11.91 -34.48
N ALA A 327 -2.38 -10.72 -33.95
CA ALA A 327 -1.50 -9.56 -33.92
C ALA A 327 -0.24 -9.83 -33.06
N ILE A 328 -0.39 -10.54 -31.94
CA ILE A 328 0.73 -10.92 -31.09
C ILE A 328 1.68 -11.90 -31.80
N LEU A 329 1.16 -13.03 -32.30
CA LEU A 329 1.98 -14.06 -32.95
C LEU A 329 2.62 -13.58 -34.26
N GLN A 330 1.98 -12.65 -34.97
CA GLN A 330 2.51 -12.04 -36.19
C GLN A 330 3.50 -10.89 -35.90
N GLY A 331 3.69 -10.51 -34.62
CA GLY A 331 4.62 -9.47 -34.19
C GLY A 331 4.10 -8.04 -34.45
N GLU A 332 2.80 -7.87 -34.68
CA GLU A 332 2.14 -6.58 -34.89
C GLU A 332 1.81 -5.87 -33.56
N LYS A 333 1.65 -6.64 -32.47
CA LYS A 333 1.45 -6.14 -31.10
C LYS A 333 2.38 -6.87 -30.11
N ASP A 334 2.82 -6.15 -29.09
CA ASP A 334 3.54 -6.74 -27.96
C ASP A 334 2.55 -7.22 -26.89
N ALA A 335 2.64 -8.50 -26.51
CA ALA A 335 1.81 -9.08 -25.44
C ALA A 335 2.00 -8.37 -24.09
N VAL A 336 3.20 -7.83 -23.81
CA VAL A 336 3.44 -7.01 -22.61
C VAL A 336 2.55 -5.78 -22.63
N GLN A 337 2.39 -5.11 -23.77
CA GLN A 337 1.51 -3.96 -23.86
C GLN A 337 0.04 -4.34 -23.66
N VAL A 338 -0.41 -5.47 -24.20
CA VAL A 338 -1.78 -5.98 -24.03
C VAL A 338 -2.08 -6.29 -22.56
N LEU A 339 -1.14 -6.91 -21.88
CA LEU A 339 -1.26 -7.30 -20.48
C LEU A 339 -1.18 -6.13 -19.51
N PHE A 340 -0.25 -5.20 -19.72
CA PHE A 340 0.11 -4.18 -18.72
C PHE A 340 -0.44 -2.79 -19.04
N SER A 341 -1.46 -2.68 -19.90
CA SER A 341 -2.14 -1.41 -20.19
C SER A 341 -3.66 -1.51 -20.13
N GLY A 342 -4.32 -0.38 -19.83
CA GLY A 342 -5.79 -0.30 -19.73
C GLY A 342 -6.37 -1.34 -18.77
N ILE A 343 -7.40 -2.05 -19.22
CA ILE A 343 -8.10 -3.09 -18.45
C ILE A 343 -7.15 -4.24 -18.05
N GLY A 344 -6.15 -4.58 -18.88
CA GLY A 344 -5.20 -5.64 -18.57
C GLY A 344 -4.42 -5.37 -17.28
N ALA A 345 -4.00 -4.13 -17.06
CA ALA A 345 -3.27 -3.73 -15.86
C ALA A 345 -4.13 -3.89 -14.59
N GLU A 346 -5.42 -3.53 -14.67
CA GLU A 346 -6.36 -3.71 -13.56
C GLU A 346 -6.61 -5.19 -13.24
N LEU A 347 -6.75 -6.03 -14.29
CA LEU A 347 -6.92 -7.48 -14.12
C LEU A 347 -5.67 -8.14 -13.52
N LEU A 348 -4.48 -7.71 -13.93
CA LEU A 348 -3.22 -8.20 -13.36
C LEU A 348 -3.05 -7.78 -11.90
N ASP A 349 -3.47 -6.57 -11.53
CA ASP A 349 -3.41 -6.14 -10.14
C ASP A 349 -4.30 -7.03 -9.26
N HIS A 350 -5.52 -7.34 -9.71
CA HIS A 350 -6.38 -8.30 -9.02
C HIS A 350 -5.77 -9.70 -8.99
N PHE A 351 -5.21 -10.19 -10.11
CA PHE A 351 -4.59 -11.51 -10.17
C PHE A 351 -3.40 -11.67 -9.20
N TYR A 352 -2.52 -10.67 -9.13
CA TYR A 352 -1.34 -10.73 -8.26
C TYR A 352 -1.61 -10.30 -6.82
N GLY A 353 -2.69 -9.57 -6.54
CA GLY A 353 -3.07 -9.16 -5.19
C GLY A 353 -4.03 -10.14 -4.52
N ASP A 354 -5.22 -10.30 -5.10
CA ASP A 354 -6.37 -10.99 -4.48
C ASP A 354 -6.80 -12.26 -5.23
N GLY A 355 -6.08 -12.62 -6.30
CA GLY A 355 -6.38 -13.73 -7.19
C GLY A 355 -6.51 -15.05 -6.44
N LEU A 356 -7.49 -15.86 -6.84
CA LEU A 356 -7.81 -17.10 -6.13
C LEU A 356 -6.71 -18.17 -6.28
N PHE A 357 -5.95 -18.12 -7.40
CA PHE A 357 -4.82 -19.02 -7.64
C PHE A 357 -3.52 -18.60 -6.97
N THR A 358 -3.36 -17.33 -6.57
CA THR A 358 -2.08 -16.79 -6.07
C THR A 358 -2.10 -16.50 -4.58
N SER A 359 -3.24 -16.10 -4.01
CA SER A 359 -3.22 -15.50 -2.68
C SER A 359 -2.90 -16.46 -1.53
N HIS A 360 -3.05 -17.79 -1.71
CA HIS A 360 -2.61 -18.76 -0.70
C HIS A 360 -1.07 -18.75 -0.56
N TRP A 361 -0.34 -18.55 -1.67
CA TRP A 361 1.11 -18.35 -1.63
C TRP A 361 1.49 -17.04 -0.95
N ILE A 362 0.76 -15.97 -1.26
CA ILE A 362 0.95 -14.66 -0.62
C ILE A 362 0.76 -14.77 0.90
N ALA A 363 -0.30 -15.46 1.34
CA ALA A 363 -0.55 -15.74 2.75
C ALA A 363 0.57 -16.60 3.38
N GLY A 364 1.08 -17.61 2.67
CA GLY A 364 2.21 -18.43 3.10
C GLY A 364 3.50 -17.63 3.32
N ILE A 365 3.88 -16.81 2.34
CA ILE A 365 5.05 -15.91 2.43
C ILE A 365 4.83 -14.91 3.58
N ALA A 366 3.68 -14.25 3.62
CA ALA A 366 3.37 -13.24 4.64
C ALA A 366 3.39 -13.81 6.06
N ALA A 367 2.86 -15.02 6.27
CA ALA A 367 2.88 -15.70 7.56
C ALA A 367 4.31 -16.06 8.01
N ALA A 368 5.13 -16.59 7.09
CA ALA A 368 6.52 -16.93 7.38
C ALA A 368 7.35 -15.70 7.77
N ILE A 369 7.23 -14.61 6.99
CA ILE A 369 7.94 -13.35 7.25
C ILE A 369 7.42 -12.68 8.53
N SER A 370 6.11 -12.67 8.78
CA SER A 370 5.55 -12.12 10.03
C SER A 370 6.02 -12.91 11.26
N SER A 371 6.09 -14.24 11.18
CA SER A 371 6.64 -15.06 12.26
C SER A 371 8.13 -14.79 12.49
N ALA A 372 8.91 -14.56 11.43
CA ALA A 372 10.31 -14.17 11.56
C ALA A 372 10.46 -12.82 12.27
N ALA A 373 9.67 -11.83 11.86
CA ALA A 373 9.66 -10.50 12.46
C ALA A 373 9.29 -10.54 13.95
N ARG A 374 8.29 -11.33 14.34
CA ARG A 374 7.83 -11.44 15.75
C ARG A 374 8.86 -12.04 16.71
N ARG A 375 9.84 -12.79 16.21
CA ARG A 375 10.90 -13.40 17.04
C ARG A 375 12.14 -12.53 17.18
N LEU A 376 12.17 -11.41 16.46
CA LEU A 376 13.26 -10.46 16.60
C LEU A 376 13.26 -9.86 18.00
N PRO A 377 14.45 -9.64 18.61
CA PRO A 377 14.56 -8.80 19.80
C PRO A 377 13.90 -7.44 19.57
N LYS A 378 13.32 -6.85 20.62
CA LYS A 378 12.66 -5.53 20.52
C LYS A 378 13.62 -4.50 19.90
N GLY A 379 13.13 -3.74 18.91
CA GLY A 379 13.89 -2.73 18.19
C GLY A 379 14.77 -3.25 17.04
N ARG A 380 14.86 -4.57 16.84
CA ARG A 380 15.33 -5.16 15.57
C ARG A 380 14.18 -5.20 14.56
N GLY A 381 14.50 -5.01 13.29
CA GLY A 381 13.59 -5.25 12.18
C GLY A 381 14.28 -6.01 11.06
N LEU A 382 13.50 -6.70 10.23
CA LEU A 382 13.92 -7.40 9.05
C LEU A 382 14.28 -6.42 7.95
N ARG A 383 15.35 -6.72 7.22
CA ARG A 383 15.70 -6.09 5.95
C ARG A 383 15.21 -7.00 4.84
N ILE A 384 14.22 -6.54 4.10
CA ILE A 384 13.55 -7.33 3.08
C ILE A 384 13.82 -6.70 1.73
N LEU A 385 14.20 -7.54 0.76
CA LEU A 385 14.21 -7.18 -0.65
C LEU A 385 13.10 -8.00 -1.34
N GLU A 386 12.15 -7.31 -1.95
CA GLU A 386 11.19 -7.95 -2.85
C GLU A 386 11.68 -7.82 -4.29
N VAL A 387 11.77 -8.94 -4.99
CA VAL A 387 12.18 -9.00 -6.41
C VAL A 387 10.98 -9.24 -7.31
N GLY A 388 10.91 -8.51 -8.42
CA GLY A 388 9.77 -8.58 -9.34
C GLY A 388 8.46 -8.17 -8.70
N ALA A 389 8.50 -7.13 -7.86
CA ALA A 389 7.38 -6.73 -7.03
C ALA A 389 6.16 -6.25 -7.84
N GLY A 390 6.35 -5.87 -9.12
CA GLY A 390 5.26 -5.63 -10.06
C GLY A 390 4.23 -4.64 -9.54
N THR A 391 2.96 -5.05 -9.47
CA THR A 391 1.85 -4.20 -9.01
C THR A 391 1.82 -3.97 -7.49
N GLY A 392 2.73 -4.60 -6.74
CA GLY A 392 2.80 -4.54 -5.28
C GLY A 392 1.79 -5.43 -4.56
N GLY A 393 1.27 -6.47 -5.23
CA GLY A 393 0.35 -7.44 -4.63
C GLY A 393 0.92 -8.08 -3.37
N LEU A 394 2.13 -8.65 -3.42
CA LEU A 394 2.79 -9.25 -2.26
C LEU A 394 3.12 -8.21 -1.18
N ALA A 395 3.76 -7.08 -1.54
CA ALA A 395 4.07 -5.99 -0.61
C ALA A 395 2.85 -5.54 0.21
N SER A 396 1.70 -5.34 -0.45
CA SER A 396 0.47 -4.85 0.20
C SER A 396 -0.10 -5.80 1.25
N GLN A 397 0.24 -7.09 1.19
CA GLN A 397 -0.20 -8.11 2.13
C GLN A 397 0.86 -8.41 3.21
N VAL A 398 2.15 -8.27 2.86
CA VAL A 398 3.26 -8.50 3.78
C VAL A 398 3.45 -7.33 4.74
N LEU A 399 3.55 -6.09 4.23
CA LEU A 399 3.90 -4.90 5.01
C LEU A 399 2.97 -4.63 6.22
N PRO A 400 1.63 -4.74 6.10
CA PRO A 400 0.73 -4.56 7.25
C PRO A 400 1.00 -5.54 8.41
N LEU A 401 1.61 -6.70 8.13
CA LEU A 401 1.93 -7.70 9.15
C LEU A 401 3.28 -7.49 9.85
N LEU A 402 4.06 -6.48 9.42
CA LEU A 402 5.46 -6.26 9.83
C LEU A 402 5.73 -4.94 10.54
N GLU A 403 4.72 -4.16 10.88
CA GLU A 403 4.86 -2.80 11.48
C GLU A 403 5.81 -2.73 12.69
N ARG A 404 6.04 -3.85 13.40
CA ARG A 404 6.90 -3.91 14.60
C ARG A 404 8.28 -4.52 14.38
N GLY A 405 8.53 -5.05 13.19
CA GLY A 405 9.71 -5.84 12.89
C GLY A 405 10.22 -5.67 11.47
N LEU A 406 9.93 -4.54 10.81
CA LEU A 406 10.54 -4.13 9.56
C LEU A 406 11.64 -3.09 9.82
N HIS A 407 12.79 -3.23 9.16
CA HIS A 407 13.86 -2.24 9.17
C HIS A 407 13.90 -1.46 7.88
N SER A 408 13.92 -2.18 6.77
CA SER A 408 13.86 -1.62 5.44
C SER A 408 13.15 -2.61 4.53
N TYR A 409 12.44 -2.07 3.56
CA TYR A 409 11.82 -2.86 2.50
C TYR A 409 12.23 -2.28 1.16
N ILE A 410 13.04 -2.99 0.40
CA ILE A 410 13.34 -2.59 -0.97
C ILE A 410 12.32 -3.26 -1.88
N PHE A 411 11.42 -2.44 -2.42
CA PHE A 411 10.53 -2.79 -3.51
C PHE A 411 11.32 -2.71 -4.81
N SER A 412 11.50 -3.82 -5.51
CA SER A 412 12.29 -3.83 -6.74
C SER A 412 11.63 -4.52 -7.92
N ASP A 413 11.91 -3.96 -9.10
CA ASP A 413 11.45 -4.49 -10.38
C ASP A 413 12.50 -4.17 -11.46
N VAL A 414 12.47 -4.87 -12.59
CA VAL A 414 13.39 -4.65 -13.71
C VAL A 414 13.16 -3.29 -14.39
N SER A 415 12.00 -2.65 -14.14
CA SER A 415 11.67 -1.31 -14.63
C SER A 415 10.86 -0.49 -13.62
N ALA A 416 10.88 0.83 -13.74
CA ALA A 416 10.09 1.72 -12.88
C ALA A 416 8.59 1.80 -13.25
N ALA A 417 8.09 0.96 -14.18
CA ALA A 417 6.74 1.08 -14.74
C ALA A 417 5.63 1.02 -13.69
N PHE A 418 5.82 0.24 -12.62
CA PHE A 418 4.83 0.07 -11.55
C PHE A 418 5.02 0.98 -10.35
N PHE A 419 6.14 1.73 -10.26
CA PHE A 419 6.50 2.45 -9.04
C PHE A 419 5.48 3.52 -8.66
N SER A 420 4.85 4.18 -9.64
CA SER A 420 3.84 5.20 -9.33
C SER A 420 2.57 4.59 -8.72
N GLY A 421 2.05 3.48 -9.29
CA GLY A 421 0.88 2.79 -8.78
C GLY A 421 1.15 2.12 -7.43
N ALA A 422 2.27 1.41 -7.32
CA ALA A 422 2.71 0.79 -6.07
C ALA A 422 3.00 1.84 -4.98
N GLY A 423 3.60 2.99 -5.32
CA GLY A 423 3.86 4.08 -4.39
C GLY A 423 2.59 4.71 -3.81
N GLN A 424 1.51 4.78 -4.59
CA GLN A 424 0.19 5.18 -4.07
C GLN A 424 -0.39 4.13 -3.13
N LYS A 425 -0.31 2.85 -3.52
CA LYS A 425 -0.81 1.70 -2.73
C LYS A 425 -0.07 1.54 -1.40
N LEU A 426 1.25 1.79 -1.38
CA LEU A 426 2.14 1.58 -0.24
C LEU A 426 2.47 2.88 0.51
N ALA A 427 1.73 3.96 0.27
CA ALA A 427 2.02 5.29 0.84
C ALA A 427 2.02 5.33 2.38
N SER A 428 1.40 4.34 3.03
CA SER A 428 1.38 4.19 4.50
C SER A 428 2.67 3.59 5.08
N PHE A 429 3.60 3.11 4.24
CA PHE A 429 4.82 2.41 4.67
C PHE A 429 6.07 3.21 4.27
N PRO A 430 6.51 4.18 5.08
CA PRO A 430 7.67 5.03 4.77
C PRO A 430 9.01 4.26 4.72
N GLU A 431 9.07 3.04 5.23
CA GLU A 431 10.23 2.14 5.16
C GLU A 431 10.44 1.51 3.77
N VAL A 432 9.49 1.71 2.84
CA VAL A 432 9.56 1.19 1.48
C VAL A 432 10.41 2.11 0.60
N GLU A 433 11.50 1.56 0.07
CA GLU A 433 12.35 2.19 -0.94
C GLU A 433 12.13 1.50 -2.29
N PHE A 434 11.92 2.28 -3.35
CA PHE A 434 11.75 1.77 -4.71
C PHE A 434 13.09 1.77 -5.44
N LYS A 435 13.54 0.60 -5.93
CA LYS A 435 14.77 0.47 -6.72
C LYS A 435 14.57 -0.37 -7.98
N ILE A 436 15.18 0.08 -9.09
CA ILE A 436 15.29 -0.77 -10.27
C ILE A 436 16.35 -1.85 -9.98
N PHE A 437 16.00 -3.11 -10.18
CA PHE A 437 16.92 -4.23 -9.97
C PHE A 437 16.75 -5.29 -11.07
N ASP A 438 17.80 -5.47 -11.86
CA ASP A 438 17.92 -6.52 -12.85
C ASP A 438 18.61 -7.75 -12.24
N LEU A 439 17.85 -8.84 -12.08
CA LEU A 439 18.33 -10.11 -11.53
C LEU A 439 19.50 -10.71 -12.32
N GLU A 440 19.66 -10.34 -13.60
CA GLU A 440 20.72 -10.85 -14.48
C GLU A 440 22.08 -10.18 -14.22
N LYS A 441 22.15 -9.21 -13.31
CA LYS A 441 23.38 -8.49 -12.95
C LYS A 441 23.65 -8.54 -11.45
N PRO A 442 24.92 -8.47 -11.01
CA PRO A 442 25.23 -8.37 -9.59
C PRO A 442 24.51 -7.20 -8.93
N GLY A 443 23.87 -7.41 -7.78
CA GLY A 443 23.17 -6.33 -7.06
C GLY A 443 24.12 -5.25 -6.54
N THR A 444 25.38 -5.60 -6.27
CA THR A 444 26.44 -4.66 -5.86
C THR A 444 26.75 -3.62 -6.93
N ASP A 445 26.52 -3.96 -8.20
CA ASP A 445 26.70 -3.04 -9.33
C ASP A 445 25.46 -2.14 -9.53
N GLN A 446 24.40 -2.36 -8.74
CA GLN A 446 23.08 -1.74 -8.82
C GLN A 446 22.67 -1.11 -7.47
N GLU A 447 23.66 -0.62 -6.70
CA GLU A 447 23.43 0.11 -5.45
C GLU A 447 22.75 -0.71 -4.34
N LEU A 448 22.87 -2.04 -4.39
CA LEU A 448 22.48 -2.94 -3.30
C LEU A 448 23.73 -3.42 -2.56
N GLU A 449 23.69 -3.42 -1.23
CA GLU A 449 24.80 -3.86 -0.40
C GLU A 449 24.85 -5.40 -0.32
N ALA A 450 26.03 -6.00 -0.52
CA ALA A 450 26.21 -7.44 -0.36
C ALA A 450 25.98 -7.86 1.10
N GLY A 451 25.37 -9.03 1.31
CA GLY A 451 25.17 -9.55 2.67
C GLY A 451 24.22 -8.72 3.55
N SER A 452 23.34 -7.91 2.96
CA SER A 452 22.57 -6.89 3.67
C SER A 452 21.11 -7.27 3.94
N PHE A 453 20.56 -8.31 3.30
CA PHE A 453 19.15 -8.69 3.46
C PHE A 453 18.97 -9.94 4.34
N ASP A 454 18.01 -9.86 5.27
CA ASP A 454 17.62 -11.00 6.11
C ASP A 454 16.69 -11.95 5.32
N TYR A 455 15.80 -11.36 4.51
CA TYR A 455 14.91 -12.09 3.61
C TYR A 455 14.89 -11.46 2.22
N ILE A 456 14.91 -12.30 1.19
CA ILE A 456 14.53 -11.93 -0.17
C ILE A 456 13.23 -12.66 -0.48
N ILE A 457 12.23 -11.93 -1.00
CA ILE A 457 10.93 -12.49 -1.36
C ILE A 457 10.52 -12.16 -2.79
N GLY A 458 9.62 -12.96 -3.37
CA GLY A 458 9.07 -12.67 -4.71
C GLY A 458 8.05 -13.69 -5.19
N THR A 459 7.36 -13.37 -6.28
CA THR A 459 6.35 -14.24 -6.90
C THR A 459 6.51 -14.27 -8.42
N ASN A 460 6.60 -15.47 -9.01
CA ASN A 460 6.63 -15.69 -10.47
C ASN A 460 7.64 -14.80 -11.23
N VAL A 461 8.83 -14.59 -10.67
CA VAL A 461 9.85 -13.69 -11.26
C VAL A 461 11.14 -14.42 -11.63
N ILE A 462 11.58 -15.40 -10.85
CA ILE A 462 12.96 -15.93 -10.95
C ILE A 462 13.14 -16.79 -12.20
N HIS A 463 12.08 -17.48 -12.67
CA HIS A 463 12.14 -18.19 -13.96
C HIS A 463 12.36 -17.26 -15.16
N ALA A 464 11.99 -15.98 -15.07
CA ALA A 464 11.96 -15.03 -16.20
C ALA A 464 13.32 -14.36 -16.48
N VAL A 465 14.40 -15.15 -16.47
CA VAL A 465 15.80 -14.71 -16.70
C VAL A 465 16.50 -15.60 -17.73
N ARG A 466 17.63 -15.13 -18.27
CA ARG A 466 18.48 -15.90 -19.21
C ARG A 466 19.10 -17.15 -18.58
N ASP A 467 19.68 -17.05 -17.39
CA ASP A 467 20.25 -18.18 -16.64
C ASP A 467 19.78 -18.10 -15.19
N VAL A 468 19.07 -19.13 -14.74
CA VAL A 468 18.48 -19.15 -13.38
C VAL A 468 19.56 -19.27 -12.31
N ARG A 469 20.66 -19.99 -12.59
CA ARG A 469 21.75 -20.17 -11.61
C ARG A 469 22.51 -18.86 -11.41
N ASP A 470 22.70 -18.06 -12.46
CA ASP A 470 23.28 -16.71 -12.33
C ASP A 470 22.41 -15.80 -11.47
N ALA A 471 21.11 -15.75 -11.73
CA ALA A 471 20.18 -14.96 -10.94
C ALA A 471 20.18 -15.40 -9.46
N LEU A 472 20.14 -16.72 -9.20
CA LEU A 472 20.20 -17.26 -7.84
C LEU A 472 21.53 -16.93 -7.14
N ARG A 473 22.67 -16.96 -7.84
CA ARG A 473 23.96 -16.52 -7.30
C ARG A 473 23.96 -15.03 -6.93
N ASN A 474 23.37 -14.18 -7.76
CA ASN A 474 23.24 -12.75 -7.48
C ASN A 474 22.41 -12.51 -6.21
N LEU A 475 21.27 -13.20 -6.07
CA LEU A 475 20.43 -13.12 -4.86
C LEU A 475 21.14 -13.68 -3.62
N HIS A 476 21.85 -14.80 -3.76
CA HIS A 476 22.65 -15.39 -2.69
C HIS A 476 23.74 -14.43 -2.18
N GLY A 477 24.35 -13.64 -3.06
CA GLY A 477 25.33 -12.60 -2.70
C GLY A 477 24.74 -11.48 -1.83
N LEU A 478 23.46 -11.16 -2.03
CA LEU A 478 22.75 -10.10 -1.30
C LEU A 478 22.25 -10.54 0.09
N LEU A 479 22.00 -11.84 0.29
CA LEU A 479 21.58 -12.36 1.59
C LEU A 479 22.70 -12.26 2.64
N ALA A 480 22.35 -11.79 3.83
CA ALA A 480 23.20 -11.87 5.02
C ALA A 480 23.54 -13.34 5.36
N PRO A 481 24.62 -13.62 6.11
CA PRO A 481 24.85 -14.96 6.67
C PRO A 481 23.60 -15.43 7.44
N GLY A 482 23.12 -16.64 7.11
CA GLY A 482 21.85 -17.13 7.65
C GLY A 482 20.59 -16.49 7.08
N GLY A 483 20.64 -15.61 6.08
CA GLY A 483 19.47 -15.04 5.41
C GLY A 483 18.73 -16.05 4.52
N SER A 484 17.46 -15.80 4.22
CA SER A 484 16.63 -16.70 3.39
C SER A 484 16.02 -16.06 2.15
N LEU A 485 15.92 -16.87 1.11
CA LEU A 485 15.12 -16.61 -0.08
C LEU A 485 13.81 -17.39 0.02
N LEU A 486 12.66 -16.71 -0.05
CA LEU A 486 11.32 -17.31 -0.07
C LEU A 486 10.58 -16.81 -1.31
N PHE A 487 10.19 -17.70 -2.21
CA PHE A 487 9.43 -17.29 -3.39
C PHE A 487 8.47 -18.40 -3.82
N MET A 488 7.47 -18.01 -4.61
CA MET A 488 6.64 -18.97 -5.32
C MET A 488 6.92 -18.86 -6.82
N ASP A 489 6.92 -19.98 -7.53
CA ASP A 489 7.06 -19.99 -8.99
C ASP A 489 6.18 -21.06 -9.66
N THR A 490 5.92 -20.90 -10.96
CA THR A 490 5.18 -21.85 -11.78
C THR A 490 6.08 -23.04 -12.10
N ALA A 491 5.66 -24.24 -11.71
CA ALA A 491 6.45 -25.45 -11.84
C ALA A 491 6.06 -26.30 -13.05
N THR A 492 4.76 -26.49 -13.26
CA THR A 492 4.23 -27.27 -14.38
C THR A 492 3.52 -26.35 -15.36
N PRO A 493 3.90 -26.36 -16.66
CA PRO A 493 3.22 -25.56 -17.67
C PRO A 493 1.76 -25.96 -17.80
N GLN A 494 0.87 -24.97 -17.69
CA GLN A 494 -0.57 -25.12 -17.94
C GLN A 494 -0.95 -24.31 -19.18
N LEU A 495 -1.90 -24.80 -19.96
CA LEU A 495 -2.23 -24.16 -21.24
C LEU A 495 -2.70 -22.72 -21.03
N TRP A 496 -3.50 -22.46 -19.99
CA TRP A 496 -3.96 -21.11 -19.71
C TRP A 496 -2.79 -20.16 -19.39
N THR A 497 -1.81 -20.58 -18.58
CA THR A 497 -0.62 -19.77 -18.28
C THR A 497 0.21 -19.46 -19.53
N GLU A 498 0.31 -20.41 -20.47
CA GLU A 498 1.01 -20.22 -21.73
C GLU A 498 0.26 -19.23 -22.65
N THR A 499 -1.08 -19.24 -22.65
CA THR A 499 -1.90 -18.30 -23.44
C THR A 499 -1.88 -16.87 -22.91
N VAL A 500 -1.49 -16.67 -21.66
CA VAL A 500 -1.40 -15.35 -21.02
C VAL A 500 0.06 -14.88 -20.99
N PHE A 501 0.91 -15.55 -20.22
CA PHE A 501 2.29 -15.11 -19.99
C PHE A 501 3.29 -15.68 -21.00
N GLY A 502 3.02 -16.87 -21.53
CA GLY A 502 3.86 -17.52 -22.56
C GLY A 502 3.91 -16.78 -23.89
N LEU A 503 3.00 -15.82 -24.12
CA LEU A 503 3.03 -14.92 -25.27
C LEU A 503 3.99 -13.73 -25.10
N THR A 504 4.53 -13.50 -23.89
CA THR A 504 5.45 -12.40 -23.66
C THR A 504 6.85 -12.73 -24.21
N SER A 505 7.51 -11.73 -24.80
CA SER A 505 8.85 -11.89 -25.37
C SER A 505 9.90 -12.23 -24.29
N GLY A 506 9.70 -11.74 -23.06
CA GLY A 506 10.55 -12.02 -21.90
C GLY A 506 10.60 -13.51 -21.52
N TRP A 507 9.48 -14.22 -21.69
CA TRP A 507 9.32 -15.64 -21.33
C TRP A 507 10.33 -16.56 -22.04
N TRP A 508 10.76 -16.20 -23.26
CA TRP A 508 11.58 -17.06 -24.13
C TRP A 508 13.06 -16.70 -24.16
N ARG A 509 13.52 -15.85 -23.23
CA ARG A 509 14.91 -15.34 -23.22
C ARG A 509 15.96 -16.34 -22.71
N LEU A 510 15.57 -17.52 -22.21
CA LEU A 510 16.46 -18.50 -21.60
C LEU A 510 17.65 -18.97 -22.48
N THR A 511 18.82 -19.10 -21.86
CA THR A 511 20.09 -19.54 -22.46
C THR A 511 20.72 -20.76 -21.79
N ASP A 512 20.32 -21.09 -20.56
CA ASP A 512 20.72 -22.26 -19.76
C ASP A 512 20.03 -23.56 -20.23
N ARG A 513 20.23 -23.90 -21.50
CA ARG A 513 19.56 -25.01 -22.19
C ARG A 513 19.89 -26.40 -21.63
N ASP A 514 20.94 -26.53 -20.83
CA ASP A 514 21.27 -27.75 -20.09
C ASP A 514 20.27 -28.00 -18.95
N LEU A 515 19.77 -26.94 -18.31
CA LEU A 515 18.77 -26.99 -17.25
C LEU A 515 17.34 -26.88 -17.81
N ARG A 516 17.17 -25.99 -18.79
CA ARG A 516 15.91 -25.60 -19.40
C ARG A 516 15.95 -25.81 -20.92
N PRO A 517 15.85 -27.06 -21.41
CA PRO A 517 16.09 -27.36 -22.82
C PRO A 517 15.06 -26.70 -23.74
N GLU A 518 13.78 -26.74 -23.36
CA GLU A 518 12.68 -26.40 -24.26
C GLU A 518 11.63 -25.44 -23.66
N GLN A 519 11.76 -25.01 -22.40
CA GLN A 519 10.79 -24.14 -21.71
C GLN A 519 11.44 -23.36 -20.56
N PRO A 520 10.90 -22.21 -20.13
CA PRO A 520 11.51 -21.41 -19.06
C PRO A 520 11.26 -21.94 -17.64
N LEU A 521 10.28 -22.85 -17.48
CA LEU A 521 9.83 -23.34 -16.18
C LEU A 521 10.64 -24.56 -15.71
N LEU A 522 10.88 -24.64 -14.40
CA LEU A 522 11.53 -25.75 -13.73
C LEU A 522 10.54 -26.45 -12.81
N ASN A 523 10.56 -27.78 -12.78
CA ASN A 523 9.81 -28.52 -11.75
C ASN A 523 10.50 -28.40 -10.38
N ARG A 524 9.83 -28.90 -9.33
CA ARG A 524 10.33 -28.87 -7.94
C ARG A 524 11.76 -29.39 -7.79
N ALA A 525 12.06 -30.58 -8.32
CA ALA A 525 13.36 -31.19 -8.17
C ALA A 525 14.47 -30.40 -8.90
N GLN A 526 14.15 -29.82 -10.06
CA GLN A 526 15.06 -28.95 -10.80
C GLN A 526 15.33 -27.64 -10.04
N TRP A 527 14.32 -27.02 -9.44
CA TRP A 527 14.48 -25.85 -8.58
C TRP A 527 15.37 -26.13 -7.36
N GLU A 528 15.12 -27.24 -6.66
CA GLU A 528 15.93 -27.66 -5.50
C GLU A 528 17.39 -27.96 -5.88
N SER A 529 17.64 -28.48 -7.09
CA SER A 529 19.01 -28.65 -7.61
C SER A 529 19.67 -27.29 -7.90
N ALA A 530 18.98 -26.42 -8.63
CA ALA A 530 19.49 -25.10 -9.01
C ALA A 530 19.83 -24.23 -7.79
N LEU A 531 19.01 -24.28 -6.73
CA LEU A 531 19.28 -23.61 -5.46
C LEU A 531 20.57 -24.14 -4.80
N ARG A 532 20.72 -25.46 -4.68
CA ARG A 532 21.94 -26.06 -4.08
C ARG A 532 23.19 -25.74 -4.89
N GLU A 533 23.11 -25.85 -6.22
CA GLU A 533 24.22 -25.51 -7.14
C GLU A 533 24.62 -24.03 -7.08
N SER A 534 23.71 -23.15 -6.63
CA SER A 534 23.94 -21.70 -6.53
C SER A 534 24.47 -21.27 -5.16
N GLY A 535 24.73 -22.20 -4.24
CA GLY A 535 25.42 -21.94 -2.96
C GLY A 535 24.54 -21.96 -1.71
N PHE A 536 23.23 -22.22 -1.84
CA PHE A 536 22.33 -22.33 -0.69
C PHE A 536 22.59 -23.64 0.08
N SER A 537 22.72 -23.55 1.41
CA SER A 537 23.08 -24.68 2.28
C SER A 537 21.89 -25.54 2.69
N GLU A 538 20.70 -24.94 2.78
CA GLU A 538 19.45 -25.64 3.06
C GLU A 538 18.40 -25.22 2.02
N THR A 539 17.58 -26.18 1.60
CA THR A 539 16.49 -25.97 0.64
C THR A 539 15.26 -26.73 1.11
N ALA A 540 14.10 -26.08 1.04
CA ALA A 540 12.80 -26.67 1.31
C ALA A 540 11.79 -26.20 0.25
N SER A 541 10.71 -26.95 0.08
CA SER A 541 9.70 -26.66 -0.92
C SER A 541 8.30 -26.99 -0.40
N LEU A 542 7.28 -26.30 -0.92
CA LEU A 542 5.89 -26.42 -0.50
C LEU A 542 5.05 -26.94 -1.68
N PRO A 543 4.25 -28.00 -1.50
CA PRO A 543 3.36 -28.52 -2.54
C PRO A 543 2.32 -27.51 -2.99
N GLY A 544 1.99 -27.54 -4.28
CA GLY A 544 0.90 -26.77 -4.84
C GLY A 544 -0.23 -27.62 -5.37
N LEU A 545 -1.28 -26.96 -5.87
CA LEU A 545 -2.42 -27.63 -6.48
C LEU A 545 -2.00 -28.44 -7.70
N ILE A 546 -2.63 -29.60 -7.87
CA ILE A 546 -2.37 -30.48 -9.01
C ILE A 546 -3.15 -29.98 -10.22
N GLY A 547 -2.42 -29.72 -11.30
CA GLY A 547 -2.99 -29.24 -12.54
C GLY A 547 -3.61 -30.36 -13.40
N PRO A 548 -4.29 -29.98 -14.50
CA PRO A 548 -5.09 -30.89 -15.30
C PRO A 548 -4.31 -32.00 -16.00
N THR A 549 -3.04 -31.73 -16.29
CA THR A 549 -2.10 -32.61 -16.98
C THR A 549 -1.29 -33.49 -16.02
N GLY A 550 -1.56 -33.40 -14.70
CA GLY A 550 -0.73 -33.97 -13.66
C GLY A 550 0.50 -33.12 -13.38
N GLY A 551 0.92 -33.05 -12.11
CA GLY A 551 2.00 -32.17 -11.67
C GLY A 551 1.49 -30.88 -11.01
N GLU A 552 2.38 -30.21 -10.30
CA GLU A 552 2.06 -29.06 -9.45
C GLU A 552 2.06 -27.79 -10.29
N GLY A 553 0.96 -27.03 -10.32
CA GLY A 553 0.88 -25.82 -11.13
C GLY A 553 1.90 -24.77 -10.68
N GLN A 554 1.79 -24.35 -9.43
CA GLN A 554 2.73 -23.47 -8.75
C GLN A 554 3.33 -24.19 -7.54
N ILE A 555 4.52 -23.79 -7.11
CA ILE A 555 5.18 -24.33 -5.92
C ILE A 555 5.81 -23.19 -5.11
N GLY A 556 5.90 -23.39 -3.79
CA GLY A 556 6.67 -22.53 -2.91
C GLY A 556 8.08 -23.07 -2.71
N LEU A 557 9.07 -22.20 -2.66
CA LEU A 557 10.48 -22.53 -2.52
C LEU A 557 11.10 -21.68 -1.41
N LEU A 558 11.89 -22.33 -0.57
CA LEU A 558 12.64 -21.69 0.51
C LEU A 558 14.09 -22.15 0.43
N ALA A 559 15.03 -21.22 0.57
CA ALA A 559 16.45 -21.54 0.59
C ALA A 559 17.21 -20.66 1.58
N ARG A 560 18.21 -21.25 2.24
CA ARG A 560 19.02 -20.60 3.29
C ARG A 560 20.46 -20.45 2.82
N LYS A 561 21.03 -19.26 3.03
CA LYS A 561 22.49 -19.05 2.96
C LYS A 561 23.14 -19.58 4.22
N ALA A 562 24.27 -20.28 4.08
CA ALA A 562 25.00 -20.81 5.22
C ALA A 562 25.22 -19.75 6.30
N ASN A 563 24.91 -20.11 7.55
CA ASN A 563 25.29 -19.31 8.70
C ASN A 563 26.74 -19.66 9.04
N GLU A 564 27.68 -19.15 8.24
CA GLU A 564 29.07 -19.21 8.63
C GLU A 564 29.17 -18.45 9.95
N LYS A 565 29.52 -19.17 11.04
CA LYS A 565 29.94 -18.50 12.27
C LYS A 565 31.02 -17.52 11.83
N THR A 566 30.72 -16.23 11.88
CA THR A 566 31.76 -15.22 11.91
C THR A 566 32.55 -15.49 13.20
N SER A 567 33.54 -16.37 13.12
CA SER A 567 34.60 -16.52 14.11
C SER A 567 35.51 -15.32 13.94
N SER A 568 34.95 -14.17 14.28
CA SER A 568 35.58 -12.88 14.34
C SER A 568 34.47 -11.98 14.84
N ALA A 569 34.31 -11.93 16.17
CA ALA A 569 34.21 -10.61 16.76
C ALA A 569 35.48 -9.92 16.27
N ALA A 570 35.38 -9.21 15.14
CA ALA A 570 36.46 -8.36 14.69
C ALA A 570 36.77 -7.52 15.92
N GLU A 571 37.98 -7.69 16.47
CA GLU A 571 38.48 -6.76 17.47
C GLU A 571 38.13 -5.37 16.92
N PRO A 572 37.39 -4.55 17.68
CA PRO A 572 36.91 -3.29 17.15
C PRO A 572 38.13 -2.59 16.59
N GLU A 573 38.13 -2.31 15.28
CA GLU A 573 39.15 -1.45 14.69
C GLU A 573 39.28 -0.28 15.65
N THR A 574 40.44 -0.15 16.28
CA THR A 574 40.72 0.90 17.26
C THR A 574 40.75 2.21 16.50
N LYS A 575 39.56 2.73 16.17
CA LYS A 575 39.38 4.04 15.60
C LYS A 575 39.93 5.01 16.63
N LYS A 576 40.95 5.75 16.22
CA LYS A 576 41.60 6.75 17.04
C LYS A 576 40.56 7.78 17.46
N LEU A 577 40.33 7.94 18.76
CA LEU A 577 39.45 8.99 19.28
C LEU A 577 39.99 10.36 18.85
N GLU A 578 39.09 11.27 18.47
CA GLU A 578 39.47 12.67 18.25
C GLU A 578 39.81 13.32 19.59
N GLU A 579 39.01 13.03 20.61
CA GLU A 579 39.19 13.58 21.94
C GLU A 579 40.27 12.84 22.72
N LYS A 580 41.24 13.59 23.24
CA LYS A 580 42.41 13.06 23.94
C LYS A 580 42.23 12.98 25.46
N SER A 581 41.20 13.64 26.00
CA SER A 581 40.96 13.77 27.45
C SER A 581 39.46 13.62 27.76
N TRP A 582 39.13 12.66 28.62
CA TRP A 582 37.77 12.28 28.99
C TRP A 582 37.56 12.34 30.50
N LEU A 583 36.34 12.72 30.91
CA LEU A 583 35.85 12.57 32.28
C LEU A 583 34.58 11.71 32.27
N ILE A 584 34.58 10.61 33.00
CA ILE A 584 33.45 9.69 33.09
C ILE A 584 32.90 9.72 34.51
N PHE A 585 31.64 10.10 34.68
CA PHE A 585 30.91 9.93 35.94
C PHE A 585 30.33 8.52 35.93
N ALA A 586 31.06 7.56 36.51
CA ALA A 586 30.76 6.14 36.44
C ALA A 586 29.80 5.72 37.56
N ASP A 587 28.80 4.92 37.21
CA ASP A 587 28.01 4.14 38.17
C ASP A 587 28.69 2.79 38.47
N ASN A 588 28.20 2.06 39.47
CA ASN A 588 28.72 0.74 39.86
C ASN A 588 28.36 -0.41 38.89
N SER A 589 28.19 -0.12 37.60
CA SER A 589 27.79 -1.11 36.58
C SER A 589 28.95 -1.62 35.72
N GLU A 590 28.79 -2.81 35.15
CA GLU A 590 29.73 -3.38 34.16
C GLU A 590 29.84 -2.49 32.90
N LEU A 591 28.78 -1.74 32.57
CA LEU A 591 28.76 -0.80 31.46
C LEU A 591 29.81 0.31 31.67
N SER A 592 29.86 0.92 32.85
CA SER A 592 30.84 1.94 33.20
C SER A 592 32.27 1.41 33.17
N GLU A 593 32.51 0.24 33.76
CA GLU A 593 33.84 -0.39 33.75
C GLU A 593 34.31 -0.74 32.33
N ALA A 594 33.41 -1.24 31.48
CA ALA A 594 33.71 -1.55 30.09
C ALA A 594 34.05 -0.28 29.29
N LEU A 595 33.29 0.81 29.48
CA LEU A 595 33.56 2.10 28.82
C LEU A 595 34.92 2.68 29.24
N VAL A 596 35.23 2.68 30.54
CA VAL A 596 36.54 3.14 31.06
C VAL A 596 37.68 2.34 30.45
N ARG A 597 37.54 1.01 30.35
CA ARG A 597 38.53 0.14 29.68
C ARG A 597 38.70 0.50 28.20
N GLN A 598 37.61 0.75 27.47
CA GLN A 598 37.65 1.11 26.05
C GLN A 598 38.34 2.45 25.80
N VAL A 599 38.04 3.49 26.58
CA VAL A 599 38.68 4.81 26.46
C VAL A 599 40.17 4.75 26.80
N ARG A 600 40.55 4.00 27.84
CA ARG A 600 41.96 3.80 28.18
C ARG A 600 42.71 3.02 27.09
N ALA A 601 42.08 1.97 26.54
CA ALA A 601 42.65 1.16 25.47
C ALA A 601 42.88 1.96 24.16
N SER A 602 42.09 3.01 23.90
CA SER A 602 42.32 3.90 22.74
C SER A 602 43.46 4.90 22.95
N GLY A 603 44.11 4.91 24.12
CA GLY A 603 45.23 5.80 24.45
C GLY A 603 44.81 7.22 24.84
N ALA A 604 43.52 7.46 25.12
CA ALA A 604 43.05 8.74 25.64
C ALA A 604 43.21 8.78 27.17
N ARG A 605 43.46 9.98 27.72
CA ARG A 605 43.43 10.18 29.17
C ARG A 605 42.00 10.04 29.66
N CYS A 606 41.78 9.21 30.67
CA CYS A 606 40.45 8.87 31.17
C CYS A 606 40.39 9.07 32.68
N ARG A 607 39.74 10.16 33.09
CA ARG A 607 39.40 10.43 34.49
C ARG A 607 38.04 9.84 34.82
N VAL A 608 37.89 9.35 36.04
CA VAL A 608 36.66 8.69 36.50
C VAL A 608 36.21 9.25 37.84
N ALA A 609 34.96 9.63 37.93
CA ALA A 609 34.31 10.16 39.13
C ALA A 609 33.21 9.20 39.59
N TRP A 610 33.25 8.80 40.86
CA TRP A 610 32.31 7.89 41.50
C TRP A 610 31.53 8.60 42.60
N VAL A 611 30.31 8.13 42.85
CA VAL A 611 29.50 8.59 43.99
C VAL A 611 30.15 8.10 45.28
N GLY A 612 30.46 9.03 46.19
CA GLY A 612 31.15 8.74 47.44
C GLY A 612 30.54 9.47 48.65
N LYS A 613 31.00 9.09 49.84
CA LYS A 613 30.60 9.74 51.11
C LYS A 613 31.45 10.97 51.47
N SER A 614 32.56 11.17 50.77
CA SER A 614 33.51 12.26 50.94
C SER A 614 34.25 12.52 49.64
N PHE A 615 34.82 13.72 49.52
CA PHE A 615 35.72 14.03 48.42
C PHE A 615 37.07 13.30 48.59
N GLU A 616 37.43 12.45 47.64
CA GLU A 616 38.72 11.78 47.58
C GLU A 616 39.28 11.86 46.16
N PHE A 617 40.60 12.00 46.04
CA PHE A 617 41.31 11.97 44.77
C PHE A 617 42.55 11.09 44.92
N ASP A 618 42.74 10.15 44.01
CA ASP A 618 43.86 9.19 44.04
C ASP A 618 45.21 9.79 43.65
N GLY A 619 45.23 11.07 43.28
CA GLY A 619 46.42 11.78 42.81
C GLY A 619 46.71 11.60 41.31
N GLN A 620 45.88 10.83 40.60
CA GLN A 620 46.04 10.56 39.17
C GLN A 620 44.79 10.91 38.38
N ASP A 621 43.80 10.01 38.36
CA ASP A 621 42.67 10.08 37.44
C ASP A 621 41.35 9.59 38.09
N ALA A 622 41.31 9.19 39.36
CA ALA A 622 40.09 8.70 40.03
C ALA A 622 39.63 9.60 41.18
N PHE A 623 38.32 9.89 41.22
CA PHE A 623 37.67 10.76 42.18
C PHE A 623 36.49 10.04 42.85
N ASN A 624 36.30 10.28 44.15
CA ASN A 624 35.04 10.07 44.86
C ASN A 624 34.50 11.44 45.27
N LEU A 625 33.21 11.69 45.13
CA LEU A 625 32.62 12.97 45.53
C LEU A 625 31.15 12.81 45.96
N ARG A 626 30.67 13.74 46.77
CA ARG A 626 29.26 13.76 47.21
C ARG A 626 28.39 14.49 46.19
N PRO A 627 27.32 13.86 45.66
CA PRO A 627 26.45 14.47 44.64
C PRO A 627 25.88 15.84 45.06
N GLY A 628 25.32 15.93 46.28
CA GLY A 628 24.69 17.14 46.80
C GLY A 628 25.63 18.16 47.46
N THR A 629 26.95 18.13 47.22
CA THR A 629 27.91 19.07 47.83
C THR A 629 28.66 19.87 46.78
N PHE A 630 28.26 21.13 46.56
CA PHE A 630 28.83 22.00 45.53
C PHE A 630 30.36 22.15 45.60
N GLU A 631 30.94 22.22 46.80
CA GLU A 631 32.40 22.38 46.98
C GLU A 631 33.19 21.20 46.42
N ASP A 632 32.63 19.99 46.42
CA ASP A 632 33.27 18.80 45.86
C ASP A 632 33.35 18.92 44.32
N TRP A 633 32.33 19.50 43.69
CA TRP A 633 32.30 19.78 42.24
C TRP A 633 33.28 20.88 41.84
N GLN A 634 33.40 21.93 42.65
CA GLN A 634 34.39 22.98 42.43
C GLN A 634 35.81 22.40 42.44
N LYS A 635 36.14 21.58 43.45
CA LYS A 635 37.44 20.90 43.53
C LYS A 635 37.70 19.98 42.35
N LEU A 636 36.69 19.23 41.90
CA LEU A 636 36.80 18.35 40.73
C LEU A 636 37.18 19.16 39.48
N VAL A 637 36.47 20.26 39.21
CA VAL A 637 36.72 21.11 38.04
C VAL A 637 38.08 21.81 38.14
N GLU A 638 38.46 22.30 39.32
CA GLU A 638 39.78 22.89 39.58
C GLU A 638 40.92 21.90 39.32
N LEU A 639 40.83 20.67 39.84
CA LEU A 639 41.84 19.62 39.62
C LEU A 639 41.89 19.15 38.15
N CYS A 640 40.80 19.33 37.40
CA CYS A 640 40.77 19.05 35.97
C CYS A 640 41.25 20.23 35.11
N ALA A 641 41.40 21.45 35.66
CA ALA A 641 41.58 22.67 34.87
C ALA A 641 42.86 22.71 34.02
N GLU A 642 43.98 22.20 34.54
CA GLU A 642 45.26 22.17 33.80
C GLU A 642 45.19 21.34 32.51
N THR A 643 44.35 20.31 32.50
CA THR A 643 44.13 19.43 31.35
C THR A 643 42.64 19.12 31.26
N ALA A 644 41.86 20.15 30.92
CA ALA A 644 40.41 20.09 30.86
C ALA A 644 39.93 18.89 30.01
N PRO A 645 38.85 18.20 30.41
CA PRO A 645 38.25 17.18 29.57
C PRO A 645 37.76 17.82 28.27
N GLU A 646 37.93 17.11 27.16
CA GLU A 646 37.34 17.47 25.86
C GLU A 646 35.93 16.85 25.75
N ARG A 647 35.72 15.73 26.46
CA ARG A 647 34.45 15.02 26.52
C ARG A 647 34.11 14.51 27.92
N VAL A 648 32.84 14.60 28.28
CA VAL A 648 32.28 14.11 29.54
C VAL A 648 31.19 13.08 29.25
N VAL A 649 31.20 11.94 29.93
CA VAL A 649 30.11 10.96 29.89
C VAL A 649 29.51 10.83 31.27
N TYR A 650 28.21 11.07 31.41
CA TYR A 650 27.50 11.06 32.68
C TYR A 650 26.60 9.82 32.80
N LEU A 651 27.04 8.83 33.60
CA LEU A 651 26.35 7.55 33.81
C LEU A 651 25.71 7.44 35.21
N TRP A 652 25.92 8.39 36.12
CA TRP A 652 25.30 8.37 37.46
C TRP A 652 23.78 8.34 37.46
N ASN A 653 23.13 8.76 36.37
CA ASN A 653 21.67 8.61 36.21
C ASN A 653 21.20 7.15 36.18
N LEU A 654 22.10 6.21 35.91
CA LEU A 654 21.80 4.77 35.91
C LEU A 654 21.93 4.16 37.30
N GLU A 655 22.46 4.89 38.29
CA GLU A 655 22.71 4.38 39.63
C GLU A 655 21.46 4.42 40.51
N GLU A 656 20.97 3.25 40.93
CA GLU A 656 19.78 3.12 41.79
C GLU A 656 19.94 3.79 43.17
N GLN A 657 21.18 4.06 43.63
CA GLN A 657 21.44 4.61 44.96
C GLN A 657 21.47 6.15 45.03
N VAL A 658 21.44 6.85 43.89
CA VAL A 658 21.36 8.31 43.87
C VAL A 658 19.88 8.70 43.95
N GLY A 659 19.46 9.37 45.03
CA GLY A 659 18.08 9.84 45.14
C GLY A 659 17.71 10.80 44.01
N GLU A 660 16.44 10.84 43.61
CA GLU A 660 15.95 11.66 42.49
C GLU A 660 16.36 13.15 42.61
N SER A 661 16.29 13.72 43.82
CA SER A 661 16.77 15.09 44.10
C SER A 661 18.28 15.22 43.94
N ASP A 662 19.05 14.25 44.43
CA ASP A 662 20.52 14.30 44.47
C ASP A 662 21.14 14.19 43.07
N SER A 663 20.48 13.48 42.14
CA SER A 663 20.92 13.36 40.74
C SER A 663 20.75 14.69 39.97
N LEU A 664 19.60 15.35 40.15
CA LEU A 664 19.34 16.68 39.57
C LEU A 664 20.28 17.73 40.16
N ASP A 665 20.45 17.72 41.49
CA ASP A 665 21.34 18.65 42.20
C ASP A 665 22.80 18.45 41.76
N ALA A 666 23.24 17.21 41.52
CA ALA A 666 24.56 16.89 40.98
C ALA A 666 24.81 17.52 39.61
N LEU A 667 23.89 17.34 38.65
CA LEU A 667 24.02 17.93 37.31
C LEU A 667 24.02 19.47 37.37
N LEU A 668 23.21 20.06 38.23
CA LEU A 668 23.19 21.50 38.45
C LEU A 668 24.52 22.00 39.06
N HIS A 669 25.01 21.34 40.11
CA HIS A 669 26.29 21.66 40.74
C HIS A 669 27.46 21.53 39.77
N PHE A 670 27.48 20.48 38.96
CA PHE A 670 28.49 20.31 37.92
C PHE A 670 28.48 21.47 36.92
N THR A 671 27.28 21.86 36.45
CA THR A 671 27.12 22.94 35.48
C THR A 671 27.57 24.28 36.08
N ASN A 672 27.19 24.58 37.32
CA ASN A 672 27.62 25.77 38.04
C ASN A 672 29.15 25.80 38.27
N ALA A 673 29.75 24.65 38.56
CA ALA A 673 31.21 24.54 38.74
C ALA A 673 31.94 24.76 37.40
N LEU A 674 31.42 24.23 36.29
CA LEU A 674 31.95 24.49 34.94
C LEU A 674 31.84 25.97 34.56
N GLU A 675 30.71 26.62 34.87
CA GLU A 675 30.54 28.05 34.62
C GLU A 675 31.56 28.89 35.41
N ALA A 676 31.74 28.58 36.70
CA ALA A 676 32.71 29.27 37.55
C ALA A 676 34.14 29.16 37.01
N ALA A 677 34.50 27.99 36.46
CA ALA A 677 35.82 27.73 35.89
C ALA A 677 36.05 28.31 34.49
N ARG A 678 34.98 28.68 33.76
CA ARG A 678 35.03 29.25 32.39
C ARG A 678 35.98 28.52 31.44
N PRO A 679 35.71 27.24 31.11
CA PRO A 679 36.57 26.48 30.20
C PRO A 679 36.71 27.20 28.86
N ALA A 680 37.95 27.33 28.39
CA ALA A 680 38.29 28.07 27.16
C ALA A 680 37.87 27.33 25.87
N GLY A 681 37.60 26.03 25.95
CA GLY A 681 37.23 25.17 24.83
C GLY A 681 35.76 24.74 24.86
N LYS A 682 35.26 24.27 23.71
CA LYS A 682 33.94 23.66 23.59
C LYS A 682 33.94 22.29 24.26
N LEU A 683 33.07 22.08 25.25
CA LEU A 683 32.96 20.82 25.98
C LEU A 683 31.84 19.96 25.38
N ARG A 684 32.12 18.69 25.08
CA ARG A 684 31.10 17.70 24.69
C ARG A 684 30.65 16.92 25.92
N LEU A 685 29.34 16.79 26.11
CA LEU A 685 28.79 16.01 27.22
C LEU A 685 27.71 15.06 26.72
N ASP A 686 27.78 13.80 27.17
CA ASP A 686 26.82 12.76 26.88
C ASP A 686 26.14 12.33 28.19
N LEU A 687 24.84 12.64 28.31
CA LEU A 687 23.97 12.20 29.39
C LEU A 687 23.36 10.84 29.03
N VAL A 688 23.67 9.81 29.81
CA VAL A 688 23.16 8.46 29.55
C VAL A 688 21.98 8.18 30.48
N THR A 689 20.85 7.78 29.90
CA THR A 689 19.64 7.35 30.63
C THR A 689 19.20 5.97 30.16
N ARG A 690 18.20 5.39 30.82
CA ARG A 690 17.64 4.09 30.46
C ARG A 690 16.12 4.14 30.45
N ASN A 691 15.51 3.92 29.29
CA ASN A 691 14.07 4.00 29.05
C ASN A 691 13.38 5.24 29.67
N ALA A 692 14.08 6.37 29.75
CA ALA A 692 13.55 7.62 30.29
C ALA A 692 12.57 8.30 29.33
N GLN A 693 12.64 7.92 28.04
CA GLN A 693 11.75 8.43 26.99
C GLN A 693 10.95 7.28 26.36
N SER A 694 9.65 7.48 26.16
CA SER A 694 8.80 6.53 25.44
C SER A 694 9.14 6.59 23.94
N VAL A 695 9.92 5.62 23.46
CA VAL A 695 10.42 5.57 22.09
C VAL A 695 10.10 4.23 21.42
N GLY A 696 9.65 4.28 20.17
CA GLY A 696 9.22 3.10 19.44
C GLY A 696 7.97 2.47 20.04
N ASN A 697 7.82 1.15 19.86
CA ASN A 697 6.65 0.37 20.30
C ASN A 697 6.91 -0.39 21.61
N GLU A 698 7.80 0.10 22.48
CA GLU A 698 8.05 -0.53 23.78
C GLU A 698 6.82 -0.42 24.69
N SER A 699 6.36 -1.58 25.18
CA SER A 699 5.24 -1.68 26.13
C SER A 699 5.66 -1.44 27.59
N ALA A 700 6.97 -1.34 27.86
CA ALA A 700 7.48 -1.11 29.19
C ALA A 700 7.18 0.33 29.64
N PRO A 701 6.73 0.56 30.88
CA PRO A 701 6.58 1.90 31.40
C PRO A 701 7.95 2.61 31.39
N SER A 702 7.97 3.88 31.00
CA SER A 702 9.20 4.68 31.03
C SER A 702 9.71 4.84 32.46
N ALA A 703 11.04 4.87 32.62
CA ALA A 703 11.72 5.20 33.86
C ALA A 703 11.59 6.71 34.11
N VAL A 704 10.44 7.11 34.65
CA VAL A 704 10.05 8.52 34.82
C VAL A 704 11.05 9.26 35.70
N GLU A 705 11.69 8.57 36.64
CA GLU A 705 12.70 9.08 37.57
C GLU A 705 13.95 9.65 36.88
N GLN A 706 14.30 9.20 35.67
CA GLN A 706 15.47 9.70 34.92
C GLN A 706 15.11 10.83 33.93
N ALA A 707 13.82 11.03 33.63
CA ALA A 707 13.36 12.02 32.66
C ALA A 707 13.69 13.49 33.05
N PRO A 708 13.70 13.91 34.34
CA PRO A 708 14.05 15.27 34.73
C PRO A 708 15.45 15.71 34.27
N ALA A 709 16.43 14.81 34.26
CA ALA A 709 17.78 15.12 33.81
C ALA A 709 17.83 15.55 32.34
N ILE A 710 16.98 14.97 31.49
CA ILE A 710 16.83 15.36 30.07
C ILE A 710 16.18 16.75 29.98
N GLY A 711 15.22 17.05 30.87
CA GLY A 711 14.64 18.39 31.01
C GLY A 711 15.69 19.45 31.35
N LEU A 712 16.51 19.18 32.38
CA LEU A 712 17.60 20.06 32.80
C LEU A 712 18.65 20.24 31.69
N MET A 713 18.99 19.15 30.98
CA MET A 713 19.89 19.20 29.82
C MET A 713 19.42 20.20 28.76
N ARG A 714 18.11 20.23 28.46
CA ARG A 714 17.51 21.17 27.51
C ARG A 714 17.58 22.63 28.00
N VAL A 715 17.46 22.86 29.30
CA VAL A 715 17.61 24.20 29.91
C VAL A 715 19.06 24.68 29.78
N ILE A 716 20.02 23.86 30.19
CA ILE A 716 21.46 24.17 30.14
C ILE A 716 21.89 24.50 28.72
N LEU A 717 21.43 23.75 27.72
CA LEU A 717 21.71 24.02 26.30
C LEU A 717 21.18 25.38 25.80
N ASN A 718 20.12 25.92 26.41
CA ASN A 718 19.61 27.25 26.08
C ASN A 718 20.39 28.37 26.80
N GLU A 719 20.99 28.08 27.95
CA GLU A 719 21.70 29.06 28.77
C GLU A 719 23.20 29.15 28.42
N TYR A 720 23.84 28.03 28.06
CA TYR A 720 25.29 27.94 27.89
C TYR A 720 25.69 27.54 26.45
N SER A 721 26.08 28.52 25.64
CA SER A 721 26.41 28.33 24.21
C SER A 721 27.74 27.60 23.95
N ASN A 722 28.63 27.52 24.94
CA ASN A 722 29.91 26.82 24.88
C ASN A 722 29.81 25.31 25.18
N LEU A 723 28.64 24.82 25.58
CA LEU A 723 28.38 23.41 25.89
C LEU A 723 27.66 22.72 24.72
N ALA A 724 28.12 21.51 24.37
CA ALA A 724 27.42 20.62 23.44
C ALA A 724 26.98 19.37 24.19
N TRP A 725 25.70 19.32 24.56
CA TRP A 725 25.11 18.21 25.31
C TRP A 725 24.28 17.30 24.40
N ARG A 726 24.37 16.00 24.66
CA ARG A 726 23.58 14.93 24.04
C ARG A 726 22.94 14.07 25.13
N SER A 727 21.74 13.59 24.89
CA SER A 727 21.11 12.52 25.66
C SER A 727 21.13 11.24 24.85
N ILE A 728 21.58 10.15 25.47
CA ILE A 728 21.60 8.80 24.92
C ILE A 728 20.78 7.90 25.86
N ASP A 729 19.59 7.51 25.42
CA ASP A 729 18.66 6.70 26.19
C ASP A 729 18.75 5.22 25.79
N LEU A 730 19.22 4.36 26.70
CA LEU A 730 19.42 2.92 26.53
C LEU A 730 18.10 2.12 26.72
N PRO A 731 18.05 0.85 26.28
CA PRO A 731 16.90 -0.04 26.49
C PRO A 731 16.59 -0.27 27.97
N ALA A 732 15.31 -0.49 28.31
CA ALA A 732 14.85 -0.64 29.70
C ALA A 732 15.60 -1.72 30.50
N GLU A 733 15.90 -2.85 29.88
CA GLU A 733 16.65 -3.94 30.49
C GLU A 733 18.13 -3.81 30.14
N ALA A 734 19.00 -3.87 31.17
CA ALA A 734 20.44 -3.83 30.96
C ALA A 734 20.93 -5.11 30.26
N SER A 735 21.86 -4.96 29.32
CA SER A 735 22.42 -6.07 28.56
C SER A 735 23.94 -5.95 28.40
N ALA A 736 24.61 -7.08 28.15
CA ALA A 736 26.04 -7.07 27.80
C ALA A 736 26.35 -6.32 26.49
N GLU A 737 25.35 -6.16 25.61
CA GLU A 737 25.49 -5.43 24.35
C GLU A 737 25.45 -3.90 24.53
N ASP A 738 24.99 -3.41 25.68
CA ASP A 738 24.86 -1.98 25.95
C ASP A 738 26.20 -1.26 25.82
N SER A 739 27.29 -1.87 26.28
CA SER A 739 28.63 -1.29 26.19
C SER A 739 29.08 -1.10 24.74
N ALA A 740 28.91 -2.12 23.91
CA ALA A 740 29.25 -2.03 22.49
C ALA A 740 28.36 -1.01 21.76
N THR A 741 27.10 -0.89 22.15
CA THR A 741 26.14 0.03 21.54
C THR A 741 26.41 1.47 21.93
N LEU A 742 26.62 1.74 23.22
CA LEU A 742 27.02 3.06 23.72
C LEU A 742 28.34 3.50 23.11
N TRP A 743 29.36 2.62 23.08
CA TRP A 743 30.65 2.92 22.47
C TRP A 743 30.52 3.36 21.01
N ARG A 744 29.73 2.61 20.22
CA ARG A 744 29.46 2.96 18.82
C ARG A 744 28.78 4.32 18.68
N GLU A 745 27.79 4.62 19.51
CA GLU A 745 27.11 5.92 19.48
C GLU A 745 28.05 7.07 19.86
N LEU A 746 28.95 6.86 20.83
CA LEU A 746 29.94 7.86 21.22
C LEU A 746 30.92 8.15 20.07
N LEU A 747 31.22 7.20 19.19
CA LEU A 747 32.09 7.40 18.02
C LEU A 747 31.43 8.17 16.86
N ARG A 748 30.12 8.41 16.90
CA ARG A 748 29.41 9.13 15.82
C ARG A 748 29.73 10.63 15.83
N LYS A 749 29.71 11.23 14.63
CA LYS A 749 30.01 12.66 14.39
C LYS A 749 28.80 13.49 13.96
N ASP A 750 27.60 12.92 14.06
CA ASP A 750 26.38 13.66 13.75
C ASP A 750 26.03 14.68 14.85
N SER A 751 25.11 15.58 14.55
CA SER A 751 24.69 16.68 15.43
C SER A 751 23.42 16.35 16.23
N GLU A 752 23.05 15.06 16.30
CA GLU A 752 21.84 14.62 16.98
C GLU A 752 21.99 14.79 18.49
N ARG A 753 20.98 15.42 19.11
CA ARG A 753 21.03 15.83 20.51
C ARG A 753 20.30 14.88 21.45
N GLU A 754 19.25 14.24 20.97
CA GLU A 754 18.45 13.32 21.78
C GLU A 754 18.29 12.03 20.99
N ILE A 755 18.95 10.99 21.49
CA ILE A 755 19.08 9.69 20.87
C ILE A 755 18.46 8.67 21.80
N ALA A 756 17.69 7.74 21.24
CA ALA A 756 17.20 6.57 21.93
C ALA A 756 17.62 5.32 21.18
N LEU A 757 18.26 4.39 21.90
CA LEU A 757 18.71 3.12 21.39
C LEU A 757 17.72 2.04 21.85
N ARG A 758 17.17 1.28 20.91
CA ARG A 758 16.22 0.19 21.16
C ARG A 758 16.63 -1.01 20.31
N GLY A 759 17.26 -2.01 20.92
CA GLY A 759 17.95 -3.06 20.16
C GLY A 759 19.00 -2.46 19.22
N ASP A 760 18.97 -2.80 17.93
CA ASP A 760 19.83 -2.13 16.93
C ASP A 760 19.23 -0.83 16.37
N ALA A 761 17.99 -0.50 16.68
CA ALA A 761 17.39 0.72 16.17
C ALA A 761 17.92 1.93 16.94
N ARG A 762 18.41 2.90 16.16
CA ARG A 762 18.77 4.23 16.63
C ARG A 762 17.66 5.20 16.27
N TYR A 763 17.03 5.79 17.26
CA TYR A 763 16.02 6.81 17.08
C TYR A 763 16.58 8.18 17.45
N VAL A 764 16.17 9.19 16.70
CA VAL A 764 16.51 10.59 16.97
C VAL A 764 15.24 11.40 17.11
N ARG A 765 15.29 12.38 18.00
CA ARG A 765 14.12 13.19 18.31
C ARG A 765 13.84 14.19 17.18
N ARG A 766 12.57 14.29 16.79
CA ARG A 766 12.02 15.26 15.84
C ARG A 766 10.78 15.92 16.41
N LEU A 767 10.42 17.06 15.84
CA LEU A 767 9.14 17.71 16.10
C LEU A 767 8.30 17.60 14.82
N ASP A 768 7.22 16.83 14.90
CA ASP A 768 6.33 16.61 13.76
C ASP A 768 4.97 17.29 13.98
N ARG A 769 4.29 17.63 12.88
CA ARG A 769 3.00 18.33 12.89
C ARG A 769 1.86 17.35 13.14
N GLY A 770 0.85 17.81 13.87
CA GLY A 770 -0.34 17.04 14.19
C GLY A 770 -0.25 16.26 15.49
N ARG A 771 -1.16 15.30 15.65
CA ARG A 771 -1.20 14.40 16.82
C ARG A 771 -0.48 13.09 16.46
N PRO A 772 0.20 12.44 17.41
CA PRO A 772 0.85 11.16 17.15
C PRO A 772 -0.19 10.11 16.76
N THR A 773 0.15 9.27 15.79
CA THR A 773 -0.60 8.03 15.52
C THR A 773 -0.33 7.07 16.67
N ARG A 774 -1.39 6.55 17.31
CA ARG A 774 -1.29 5.60 18.41
C ARG A 774 -1.97 4.31 17.99
N GLU A 775 -1.18 3.26 17.78
CA GLU A 775 -1.70 1.90 17.71
C GLU A 775 -2.19 1.48 19.09
N GLN A 776 -3.36 0.86 19.13
CA GLN A 776 -3.92 0.27 20.34
C GLN A 776 -4.27 -1.18 20.04
N TRP A 777 -3.70 -2.10 20.82
CA TRP A 777 -4.17 -3.47 20.84
C TRP A 777 -5.48 -3.50 21.61
N LEU A 778 -6.52 -3.96 20.95
CA LEU A 778 -7.82 -4.17 21.56
C LEU A 778 -7.90 -5.61 22.01
N ASP A 779 -8.59 -5.84 23.11
CA ASP A 779 -8.89 -7.21 23.57
C ASP A 779 -9.72 -7.93 22.49
N ALA A 780 -9.45 -9.21 22.26
CA ALA A 780 -10.14 -10.00 21.24
C ALA A 780 -11.65 -10.12 21.52
N ASP A 781 -12.02 -10.04 22.79
CA ASP A 781 -13.42 -10.10 23.24
C ASP A 781 -14.14 -8.75 23.14
N LEU A 782 -13.44 -7.67 22.78
CA LEU A 782 -14.01 -6.34 22.70
C LEU A 782 -14.89 -6.23 21.44
N PRO A 783 -16.19 -5.91 21.57
CA PRO A 783 -17.07 -5.72 20.42
C PRO A 783 -16.63 -4.51 19.58
N LEU A 784 -16.48 -4.72 18.27
CA LEU A 784 -16.03 -3.73 17.30
C LEU A 784 -17.08 -3.50 16.23
N ARG A 785 -17.20 -2.25 15.77
CA ARG A 785 -17.99 -1.91 14.58
C ARG A 785 -17.23 -0.97 13.66
N LEU A 786 -17.52 -1.05 12.38
CA LEU A 786 -16.95 -0.15 11.38
C LEU A 786 -17.62 1.23 11.49
N GLU A 787 -16.79 2.26 11.65
CA GLU A 787 -17.24 3.65 11.66
C GLU A 787 -16.32 4.54 10.84
N SER A 788 -16.83 5.68 10.39
CA SER A 788 -16.04 6.75 9.79
C SER A 788 -15.88 7.90 10.78
N ARG A 789 -14.63 8.31 11.03
CA ARG A 789 -14.37 9.53 11.80
C ARG A 789 -14.89 10.76 11.07
N GLU A 790 -14.70 10.80 9.76
CA GLU A 790 -14.97 11.94 8.89
C GLU A 790 -15.49 11.45 7.53
N ARG A 791 -16.72 11.85 7.20
CA ARG A 791 -17.34 11.47 5.93
C ARG A 791 -16.61 12.15 4.76
N GLY A 792 -16.55 11.49 3.62
CA GLY A 792 -15.83 11.96 2.42
C GLY A 792 -14.39 11.45 2.32
N HIS A 793 -13.87 10.80 3.37
CA HIS A 793 -12.51 10.28 3.42
C HIS A 793 -12.49 8.80 3.81
N LEU A 794 -12.26 7.91 2.83
CA LEU A 794 -12.25 6.46 3.04
C LEU A 794 -11.14 6.02 4.01
N ASP A 795 -9.99 6.70 4.01
CA ASP A 795 -8.87 6.46 4.92
C ASP A 795 -9.21 6.70 6.41
N THR A 796 -10.41 7.22 6.70
CA THR A 796 -10.87 7.45 8.07
C THR A 796 -11.82 6.37 8.59
N LEU A 797 -12.11 5.37 7.76
CA LEU A 797 -12.79 4.15 8.18
C LEU A 797 -11.92 3.40 9.19
N ARG A 798 -12.52 2.98 10.29
CA ARG A 798 -11.84 2.19 11.32
C ARG A 798 -12.84 1.31 12.07
N PHE A 799 -12.32 0.24 12.65
CA PHE A 799 -13.02 -0.47 13.70
C PHE A 799 -12.93 0.33 15.01
N ALA A 800 -14.09 0.61 15.60
CA ALA A 800 -14.21 1.30 16.87
C ALA A 800 -14.88 0.36 17.90
N PRO A 801 -14.37 0.32 19.14
CA PRO A 801 -15.09 -0.31 20.24
C PRO A 801 -16.47 0.31 20.42
N PHE A 802 -17.47 -0.51 20.69
CA PHE A 802 -18.81 -0.02 21.02
C PHE A 802 -19.40 -0.80 22.19
N GLU A 803 -20.36 -0.20 22.89
CA GLU A 803 -21.07 -0.92 23.95
C GLU A 803 -22.09 -1.87 23.33
N LEU A 804 -21.98 -3.17 23.62
CA LEU A 804 -22.93 -4.15 23.11
C LEU A 804 -24.28 -3.98 23.83
N PRO A 805 -25.37 -3.70 23.10
CA PRO A 805 -26.68 -3.57 23.72
C PRO A 805 -27.19 -4.91 24.24
N LYS A 806 -28.05 -4.88 25.28
CA LYS A 806 -28.73 -6.07 25.81
C LYS A 806 -29.80 -6.55 24.83
N CYS A 807 -29.99 -7.87 24.74
CA CYS A 807 -31.03 -8.46 23.91
C CYS A 807 -32.41 -8.26 24.56
N GLU A 808 -33.23 -7.36 24.03
CA GLU A 808 -34.56 -7.05 24.56
C GLU A 808 -35.65 -7.97 23.98
N PRO A 809 -36.87 -8.02 24.55
CA PRO A 809 -37.98 -8.78 23.99
C PRO A 809 -38.21 -8.50 22.49
N GLY A 810 -38.40 -9.57 21.71
CA GLY A 810 -38.57 -9.50 20.25
C GLY A 810 -37.29 -9.29 19.45
N GLN A 811 -36.12 -9.30 20.06
CA GLN A 811 -34.83 -9.12 19.40
C GLN A 811 -34.01 -10.41 19.34
N VAL A 812 -32.99 -10.41 18.49
CA VAL A 812 -31.99 -11.47 18.35
C VAL A 812 -30.62 -10.83 18.35
N LEU A 813 -29.74 -11.29 19.24
CA LEU A 813 -28.32 -10.93 19.24
C LEU A 813 -27.55 -11.94 18.38
N ILE A 814 -26.79 -11.45 17.41
CA ILE A 814 -26.10 -12.26 16.41
C ILE A 814 -24.60 -12.02 16.51
N ASP A 815 -23.83 -13.09 16.63
CA ASP A 815 -22.38 -13.07 16.37
C ASP A 815 -22.18 -13.09 14.85
N VAL A 816 -21.73 -11.98 14.29
CA VAL A 816 -21.66 -11.76 12.84
C VAL A 816 -20.52 -12.60 12.25
N LYS A 817 -20.82 -13.33 11.16
CA LYS A 817 -19.83 -14.09 10.38
C LYS A 817 -19.57 -13.46 9.02
N ALA A 818 -20.59 -12.87 8.42
CA ALA A 818 -20.51 -12.08 7.20
C ALA A 818 -21.51 -10.92 7.26
N ALA A 819 -21.19 -9.80 6.62
CA ALA A 819 -22.06 -8.64 6.51
C ALA A 819 -22.09 -8.14 5.05
N GLY A 820 -23.28 -7.86 4.54
CA GLY A 820 -23.45 -7.32 3.19
C GLY A 820 -23.17 -5.83 3.15
N MET A 821 -22.30 -5.40 2.22
CA MET A 821 -22.05 -3.98 1.96
C MET A 821 -22.97 -3.47 0.86
N ASN A 822 -23.69 -2.38 1.15
CA ASN A 822 -24.68 -1.81 0.24
C ASN A 822 -24.22 -0.46 -0.34
N PHE A 823 -24.82 -0.05 -1.45
CA PHE A 823 -24.51 1.25 -2.09
C PHE A 823 -24.73 2.43 -1.13
N ARG A 824 -25.67 2.28 -0.19
CA ARG A 824 -25.91 3.24 0.89
C ARG A 824 -24.68 3.44 1.79
N ASP A 825 -23.94 2.38 2.10
CA ASP A 825 -22.73 2.46 2.91
C ASP A 825 -21.64 3.27 2.20
N VAL A 826 -21.48 3.04 0.89
CA VAL A 826 -20.57 3.80 0.04
C VAL A 826 -20.96 5.28 0.00
N LEU A 827 -22.24 5.59 -0.22
CA LEU A 827 -22.72 6.97 -0.20
C LEU A 827 -22.53 7.64 1.16
N LYS A 828 -22.72 6.92 2.28
CA LYS A 828 -22.44 7.41 3.63
C LYS A 828 -20.95 7.75 3.76
N ALA A 829 -20.08 6.84 3.36
CA ALA A 829 -18.62 6.96 3.44
C ALA A 829 -18.10 8.12 2.58
N LEU A 830 -18.67 8.33 1.39
CA LEU A 830 -18.30 9.40 0.45
C LEU A 830 -18.97 10.76 0.74
N ALA A 831 -19.69 10.89 1.86
CA ALA A 831 -20.47 12.09 2.21
C ALA A 831 -21.58 12.47 1.19
N LEU A 832 -22.01 11.52 0.34
CA LEU A 832 -23.07 11.73 -0.65
C LEU A 832 -24.47 11.38 -0.11
N TYR A 833 -24.56 10.66 1.01
CA TYR A 833 -25.83 10.34 1.66
C TYR A 833 -26.39 11.54 2.45
N PRO A 834 -27.67 11.93 2.28
CA PRO A 834 -28.23 13.12 2.95
C PRO A 834 -28.25 13.01 4.48
N GLY A 835 -28.00 14.14 5.16
CA GLY A 835 -28.10 14.29 6.61
C GLY A 835 -26.76 14.17 7.37
N ASP A 836 -26.72 14.70 8.59
CA ASP A 836 -25.53 14.77 9.47
C ASP A 836 -25.68 13.98 10.78
N ALA A 837 -26.68 13.11 10.86
CA ALA A 837 -26.91 12.31 12.06
C ALA A 837 -25.73 11.35 12.34
N SER A 838 -25.49 11.07 13.62
CA SER A 838 -24.35 10.25 14.08
C SER A 838 -24.32 8.83 13.49
N ASP A 839 -25.48 8.31 13.07
CA ASP A 839 -25.66 7.03 12.39
C ASP A 839 -25.20 7.05 10.91
N ALA A 840 -25.06 8.22 10.29
CA ALA A 840 -24.51 8.37 8.94
C ALA A 840 -23.02 8.02 8.86
N ARG A 841 -22.39 7.75 10.00
CA ARG A 841 -20.99 7.31 10.15
C ARG A 841 -20.85 5.83 10.49
N ILE A 842 -21.96 5.10 10.60
CA ILE A 842 -22.00 3.68 10.96
C ILE A 842 -22.62 2.90 9.79
N PHE A 843 -22.07 1.71 9.50
CA PHE A 843 -22.29 0.99 8.24
C PHE A 843 -22.90 -0.40 8.44
N GLY A 844 -23.52 -0.90 7.36
CA GLY A 844 -24.08 -2.25 7.25
C GLY A 844 -25.57 -2.28 7.57
N ASP A 845 -26.33 -2.96 6.70
CA ASP A 845 -27.79 -3.09 6.82
C ASP A 845 -28.25 -4.58 6.85
N GLU A 846 -27.34 -5.53 6.61
CA GLU A 846 -27.63 -6.97 6.57
C GLU A 846 -26.44 -7.83 7.02
N VAL A 847 -26.74 -9.00 7.58
CA VAL A 847 -25.74 -9.93 8.12
C VAL A 847 -26.13 -11.40 7.90
N GLY A 848 -25.10 -12.25 7.88
CA GLY A 848 -25.16 -13.68 8.12
C GLY A 848 -24.31 -14.02 9.36
N GLY A 849 -24.82 -14.82 10.28
CA GLY A 849 -24.13 -15.09 11.54
C GLY A 849 -24.76 -16.21 12.37
N VAL A 850 -24.32 -16.32 13.61
CA VAL A 850 -24.82 -17.31 14.56
C VAL A 850 -25.59 -16.60 15.66
N VAL A 851 -26.77 -17.11 16.00
CA VAL A 851 -27.55 -16.57 17.11
C VAL A 851 -26.80 -16.79 18.41
N ARG A 852 -26.54 -15.71 19.15
CA ARG A 852 -25.96 -15.75 20.48
C ARG A 852 -27.03 -15.76 21.57
N GLU A 853 -28.03 -14.89 21.43
CA GLU A 853 -29.13 -14.74 22.40
C GLU A 853 -30.43 -14.38 21.68
N VAL A 854 -31.56 -14.81 22.25
CA VAL A 854 -32.91 -14.47 21.75
C VAL A 854 -33.72 -13.82 22.87
N GLY A 855 -34.34 -12.69 22.54
CA GLY A 855 -35.24 -11.99 23.45
C GLY A 855 -36.59 -12.70 23.59
N ALA A 856 -37.29 -12.42 24.69
CA ALA A 856 -38.62 -12.96 24.94
C ALA A 856 -39.58 -12.70 23.77
N GLY A 857 -40.34 -13.72 23.34
CA GLY A 857 -41.29 -13.65 22.22
C GLY A 857 -40.72 -14.04 20.86
N VAL A 858 -39.41 -14.28 20.75
CA VAL A 858 -38.79 -14.90 19.56
C VAL A 858 -38.78 -16.41 19.74
N THR A 859 -39.45 -17.17 18.86
CA THR A 859 -39.62 -18.63 19.00
C THR A 859 -39.15 -19.45 17.80
N HIS A 860 -38.83 -18.82 16.67
CA HIS A 860 -38.47 -19.49 15.42
C HIS A 860 -36.96 -19.68 15.22
N VAL A 861 -36.13 -19.06 16.06
CA VAL A 861 -34.67 -19.22 16.11
C VAL A 861 -34.22 -19.41 17.57
N ALA A 862 -33.07 -20.04 17.77
CA ALA A 862 -32.46 -20.32 19.07
C ALA A 862 -30.95 -20.11 19.05
N PRO A 863 -30.29 -19.89 20.22
CA PRO A 863 -28.84 -19.82 20.31
C PRO A 863 -28.13 -20.99 19.62
N GLY A 864 -27.08 -20.69 18.85
CA GLY A 864 -26.35 -21.64 18.01
C GLY A 864 -26.89 -21.80 16.58
N ASP A 865 -28.10 -21.31 16.28
CA ASP A 865 -28.64 -21.36 14.92
C ASP A 865 -27.83 -20.47 13.96
N ARG A 866 -27.61 -20.98 12.73
CA ARG A 866 -27.11 -20.19 11.61
C ARG A 866 -28.24 -19.34 11.05
N VAL A 867 -28.09 -18.02 11.04
CA VAL A 867 -29.14 -17.06 10.66
C VAL A 867 -28.63 -15.96 9.73
N PHE A 868 -29.54 -15.39 8.95
CA PHE A 868 -29.30 -14.21 8.13
C PHE A 868 -30.51 -13.27 8.20
N GLY A 869 -30.31 -11.99 7.91
CA GLY A 869 -31.40 -11.02 7.99
C GLY A 869 -30.95 -9.56 7.95
N LEU A 870 -31.93 -8.67 8.12
CA LEU A 870 -31.66 -7.23 8.23
C LEU A 870 -31.18 -6.91 9.65
N ALA A 871 -30.00 -6.30 9.73
CA ALA A 871 -29.42 -5.84 10.98
C ALA A 871 -28.70 -4.51 10.73
N VAL A 872 -29.30 -3.43 11.22
CA VAL A 872 -28.75 -2.08 11.07
C VAL A 872 -27.45 -1.98 11.88
N PHE A 873 -26.41 -1.41 11.28
CA PHE A 873 -25.06 -1.35 11.82
C PHE A 873 -24.36 -2.73 11.89
N GLY A 874 -24.69 -3.59 10.92
CA GLY A 874 -24.23 -4.98 10.83
C GLY A 874 -22.77 -5.17 10.40
N LEU A 875 -22.06 -4.12 9.95
CA LEU A 875 -20.60 -4.18 9.75
C LEU A 875 -19.89 -4.08 11.11
N SER A 876 -20.07 -5.11 11.92
CA SER A 876 -19.64 -5.23 13.31
C SER A 876 -19.39 -6.69 13.70
N THR A 877 -18.72 -6.93 14.83
CA THR A 877 -18.47 -8.27 15.36
C THR A 877 -19.75 -8.91 15.92
N GLN A 878 -20.67 -8.09 16.43
CA GLN A 878 -21.98 -8.51 16.90
C GLN A 878 -23.02 -7.44 16.58
N THR A 879 -24.26 -7.86 16.35
CA THR A 879 -25.36 -6.94 16.07
C THR A 879 -26.68 -7.43 16.65
N ILE A 880 -27.59 -6.48 16.91
CA ILE A 880 -28.98 -6.76 17.28
C ILE A 880 -29.87 -6.59 16.05
N ALA A 881 -30.69 -7.61 15.80
CA ALA A 881 -31.74 -7.57 14.80
C ALA A 881 -33.12 -7.74 15.46
N ARG A 882 -34.17 -7.26 14.77
CA ARG A 882 -35.55 -7.59 15.15
C ARG A 882 -35.79 -9.05 14.79
N GLY A 883 -36.40 -9.83 15.69
CA GLY A 883 -36.60 -11.26 15.45
C GLY A 883 -37.39 -11.56 14.17
N GLY A 884 -38.33 -10.70 13.79
CA GLY A 884 -39.09 -10.83 12.55
C GLY A 884 -38.29 -10.57 11.27
N ASP A 885 -37.11 -9.94 11.37
CA ASP A 885 -36.22 -9.63 10.25
C ASP A 885 -35.12 -10.70 10.05
N VAL A 886 -35.15 -11.78 10.85
CA VAL A 886 -34.12 -12.83 10.90
C VAL A 886 -34.71 -14.18 10.56
N LEU A 887 -34.01 -14.92 9.69
CA LEU A 887 -34.37 -16.27 9.25
C LEU A 887 -33.18 -17.23 9.40
N ARG A 888 -33.46 -18.53 9.54
CA ARG A 888 -32.41 -19.56 9.52
C ARG A 888 -31.79 -19.68 8.12
N ILE A 889 -30.47 -19.82 8.07
CA ILE A 889 -29.74 -20.08 6.83
C ILE A 889 -30.05 -21.52 6.38
N PRO A 890 -30.51 -21.74 5.14
CA PRO A 890 -30.64 -23.07 4.54
C PRO A 890 -29.33 -23.86 4.58
N GLY A 891 -29.40 -25.18 4.77
CA GLY A 891 -28.19 -26.02 4.95
C GLY A 891 -27.19 -25.97 3.78
N ASN A 892 -27.63 -25.54 2.60
CA ASN A 892 -26.82 -25.43 1.39
C ASN A 892 -26.23 -24.04 1.13
N LEU A 893 -26.42 -23.06 2.04
CA LEU A 893 -25.85 -21.72 1.90
C LEU A 893 -24.74 -21.47 2.93
N THR A 894 -23.68 -20.79 2.54
CA THR A 894 -22.65 -20.26 3.43
C THR A 894 -23.14 -18.99 4.16
N PHE A 895 -22.35 -18.45 5.10
CA PHE A 895 -22.72 -17.19 5.76
C PHE A 895 -22.61 -16.01 4.80
N GLU A 896 -21.60 -16.04 3.95
CA GLU A 896 -21.27 -15.07 2.91
C GLU A 896 -22.38 -15.01 1.87
N GLU A 897 -22.80 -16.16 1.33
CA GLU A 897 -23.91 -16.24 0.38
C GLU A 897 -25.19 -15.70 1.00
N ALA A 898 -25.51 -16.12 2.23
CA ALA A 898 -26.73 -15.71 2.92
C ALA A 898 -26.75 -14.20 3.22
N ALA A 899 -25.59 -13.59 3.54
CA ALA A 899 -25.48 -12.16 3.79
C ALA A 899 -25.74 -11.29 2.55
N THR A 900 -25.72 -11.84 1.34
CA THR A 900 -26.02 -11.10 0.10
C THR A 900 -27.51 -10.97 -0.22
N LEU A 901 -28.37 -11.70 0.50
CA LEU A 901 -29.78 -11.86 0.12
C LEU A 901 -30.74 -10.78 0.68
N PRO A 902 -30.68 -10.41 1.98
CA PRO A 902 -31.76 -9.66 2.64
C PRO A 902 -32.15 -8.36 1.93
N VAL A 903 -31.24 -7.41 1.79
CA VAL A 903 -31.54 -6.07 1.27
C VAL A 903 -31.95 -6.14 -0.19
N VAL A 904 -31.21 -6.86 -1.03
CA VAL A 904 -31.45 -6.88 -2.48
C VAL A 904 -32.75 -7.60 -2.84
N PHE A 905 -33.04 -8.77 -2.25
CA PHE A 905 -34.27 -9.50 -2.54
C PHE A 905 -35.49 -8.83 -1.91
N MET A 906 -35.40 -8.29 -0.69
CA MET A 906 -36.53 -7.57 -0.10
C MET A 906 -36.86 -6.30 -0.89
N THR A 907 -35.84 -5.56 -1.33
CA THR A 907 -36.02 -4.36 -2.15
C THR A 907 -36.68 -4.69 -3.47
N SER A 908 -36.16 -5.69 -4.20
CA SER A 908 -36.71 -6.11 -5.49
C SER A 908 -38.10 -6.71 -5.35
N TRP A 909 -38.37 -7.53 -4.34
CA TRP A 909 -39.71 -8.06 -4.09
C TRP A 909 -40.70 -6.96 -3.76
N HIS A 910 -40.33 -6.02 -2.89
CA HIS A 910 -41.20 -4.89 -2.56
C HIS A 910 -41.51 -4.04 -3.81
N ALA A 911 -40.49 -3.70 -4.60
CA ALA A 911 -40.65 -2.90 -5.81
C ALA A 911 -41.55 -3.60 -6.85
N LEU A 912 -41.27 -4.87 -7.15
CA LEU A 912 -41.95 -5.60 -8.21
C LEU A 912 -43.32 -6.13 -7.80
N GLN A 913 -43.43 -6.77 -6.64
CA GLN A 913 -44.65 -7.43 -6.20
C GLN A 913 -45.61 -6.49 -5.46
N ASN A 914 -45.10 -5.68 -4.53
CA ASN A 914 -45.98 -4.88 -3.64
C ASN A 914 -46.35 -3.54 -4.27
N VAL A 915 -45.36 -2.84 -4.85
CA VAL A 915 -45.54 -1.51 -5.45
C VAL A 915 -46.03 -1.63 -6.89
N ALA A 916 -45.24 -2.23 -7.78
CA ALA A 916 -45.56 -2.32 -9.20
C ALA A 916 -46.66 -3.36 -9.50
N ARG A 917 -46.79 -4.38 -8.63
CA ARG A 917 -47.73 -5.50 -8.77
C ARG A 917 -47.59 -6.21 -10.13
N LEU A 918 -46.35 -6.46 -10.52
CA LEU A 918 -45.95 -7.08 -11.77
C LEU A 918 -46.69 -8.40 -11.99
N ARG A 919 -47.22 -8.60 -13.19
CA ARG A 919 -47.99 -9.79 -13.58
C ARG A 919 -47.27 -10.60 -14.64
N ARG A 920 -47.61 -11.89 -14.69
CA ARG A 920 -47.15 -12.81 -15.73
C ARG A 920 -47.43 -12.25 -17.13
N GLY A 921 -46.42 -12.27 -18.00
CA GLY A 921 -46.47 -11.81 -19.38
C GLY A 921 -46.25 -10.31 -19.57
N GLU A 922 -46.10 -9.53 -18.50
CA GLU A 922 -45.70 -8.12 -18.60
C GLU A 922 -44.20 -8.00 -18.91
N ARG A 923 -43.80 -6.84 -19.46
CA ARG A 923 -42.41 -6.54 -19.79
C ARG A 923 -41.83 -5.56 -18.78
N ILE A 924 -40.60 -5.81 -18.33
CA ILE A 924 -39.86 -4.94 -17.41
C ILE A 924 -38.46 -4.65 -17.96
N LEU A 925 -38.03 -3.39 -17.84
CA LEU A 925 -36.66 -2.97 -18.10
C LEU A 925 -35.88 -2.93 -16.78
N VAL A 926 -34.81 -3.73 -16.66
CA VAL A 926 -33.94 -3.73 -15.48
C VAL A 926 -32.61 -3.07 -15.81
N HIS A 927 -32.47 -1.82 -15.38
CA HIS A 927 -31.18 -1.12 -15.46
C HIS A 927 -30.16 -1.73 -14.48
N ALA A 928 -28.89 -1.70 -14.88
CA ALA A 928 -27.79 -2.24 -14.08
C ALA A 928 -28.03 -3.70 -13.63
N GLY A 929 -28.47 -4.55 -14.55
CA GLY A 929 -28.82 -5.95 -14.25
C GLY A 929 -27.72 -6.77 -13.58
N ALA A 930 -26.44 -6.39 -13.76
CA ALA A 930 -25.30 -7.01 -13.09
C ALA A 930 -25.08 -6.55 -11.63
N GLY A 931 -25.79 -5.53 -11.15
CA GLY A 931 -25.74 -5.09 -9.75
C GLY A 931 -26.64 -5.93 -8.84
N GLY A 932 -26.43 -5.88 -7.51
CA GLY A 932 -27.15 -6.73 -6.55
C GLY A 932 -28.69 -6.67 -6.67
N VAL A 933 -29.27 -5.47 -6.63
CA VAL A 933 -30.73 -5.28 -6.83
C VAL A 933 -31.16 -5.70 -8.24
N GLY A 934 -30.35 -5.43 -9.26
CA GLY A 934 -30.61 -5.81 -10.65
C GLY A 934 -30.75 -7.32 -10.79
N MET A 935 -29.77 -8.08 -10.30
CA MET A 935 -29.79 -9.55 -10.32
C MET A 935 -31.02 -10.11 -9.60
N ALA A 936 -31.33 -9.60 -8.40
CA ALA A 936 -32.52 -10.03 -7.65
C ALA A 936 -33.82 -9.67 -8.39
N ALA A 937 -33.90 -8.50 -9.02
CA ALA A 937 -35.07 -8.07 -9.79
C ALA A 937 -35.28 -8.94 -11.03
N ILE A 938 -34.21 -9.32 -11.75
CA ILE A 938 -34.29 -10.23 -12.91
C ILE A 938 -34.83 -11.59 -12.46
N GLN A 939 -34.28 -12.16 -11.39
CA GLN A 939 -34.73 -13.45 -10.86
C GLN A 939 -36.20 -13.42 -10.43
N ILE A 940 -36.61 -12.38 -9.70
CA ILE A 940 -38.00 -12.22 -9.25
C ILE A 940 -38.95 -11.98 -10.44
N ALA A 941 -38.58 -11.15 -11.41
CA ALA A 941 -39.39 -10.92 -12.61
C ALA A 941 -39.60 -12.21 -13.41
N GLN A 942 -38.54 -13.00 -13.60
CA GLN A 942 -38.62 -14.31 -14.25
C GLN A 942 -39.49 -15.28 -13.46
N TYR A 943 -39.36 -15.32 -12.12
CA TYR A 943 -40.20 -16.12 -11.23
C TYR A 943 -41.69 -15.75 -11.35
N LEU A 944 -42.01 -14.46 -11.45
CA LEU A 944 -43.37 -13.96 -11.68
C LEU A 944 -43.85 -14.16 -13.13
N GLY A 945 -42.98 -14.63 -14.03
CA GLY A 945 -43.27 -14.91 -15.43
C GLY A 945 -43.36 -13.67 -16.31
N ALA A 946 -42.67 -12.59 -15.94
CA ALA A 946 -42.49 -11.40 -16.76
C ALA A 946 -41.32 -11.56 -17.74
N GLU A 947 -41.34 -10.81 -18.83
CA GLU A 947 -40.26 -10.72 -19.81
C GLU A 947 -39.32 -9.55 -19.44
N VAL A 948 -38.03 -9.86 -19.30
CA VAL A 948 -36.99 -8.91 -18.85
C VAL A 948 -36.25 -8.34 -20.05
N ILE A 949 -36.05 -7.01 -20.03
CA ILE A 949 -35.26 -6.23 -20.98
C ILE A 949 -34.05 -5.64 -20.26
#